data_AF-A0A250XE03-F1
#
_entry.id   AF-A0A250XE03-F1
#
_cell.length_a   1.000
_cell.length_b   1.000
_cell.length_c   1.000
_cell.angle_alpha   90.00
_cell.angle_beta   90.00
_cell.angle_gamma   90.00
#
_symmetry.space_group_name_H-M   'P 1'
#
loop_
_entity.id
_entity.type
_entity.pdbx_description
1 polymer ?
#
loop_
_entity_poly.entity_id
_entity_poly.type
_entity_poly.pdbx_seq_one_letter_code
_entity_poly.pdbx_strand_id
1 'polypeptide(L)'
;WPERCDTYPGVFYGQNDVTAILEADDASFKKLLGRVVEMEVWEEAQESIRKERLQLSKQASAVDGAVTALKDQLPAALKEMETVQRQEQQWREEQQTALAAATAERDAALKKADGLTGPLSQSDQSLHLALGVLPGWMLKAQQQFEASSRPSIEEEQPPPPASVPLPDILRTGSGSGVSSATAHPTWTVQQPSLAGGDARVGNRVGGNVNTKAGLWASVEQQQWYLDLQQERLEVEQHHQQWMVQQRQDMETSFEPIKLKHNEAVNAAESAVQQQQLVVSDLKARVALTSGQLQKAKLGLKNAQKASLGLQHSHQGMHKEVSADHDIKAYIASSSKANGTATKTPVEDEVEGSTLVISASEPAAAAVRPVVCDACLQEINAEQLERKIEQMQEELQQLIKSNKVAEDKHMAMELERVRAVAALQMAVENHQSQMAEASALEQKRVHATLQDLRQREVNGRARAEEEWMELQSQLQRQREEWEARRSQALAAWRKEEEEAKRQWQQQQQSAAIARAERLSKLQAAQSLQGDLALAQRQLMLAVQSINELRLRHPELSEKMALPIGDPNNHQPPAVSEQLILTREEQKEALLRYNKEVQSVGAGVRGLESALLRFKQFSERCKVLARGENPFTRQLQSVETRLSKLQHSISEQQKVQQLQRQQIQNFEEVEKALGRGGIPSFVLEGVLGELQARTATFLEQLSDSMVLELSATTPGVSRGGKSLPTVSKRGGSSSAADGSSSSSSSRDKEEIFKVVKVRVKEQMIPRSLSQLSGGERRRVALALALGFADLLRCRGRLSSNILVLDEVLQQLDGEGCSRLADVLRGLPHDSILVVGQANSYVTQVFDVMDVVVKRDGSSHIISA
;
A
#
# COMPACT_ATOMS: atom_id res chain seq x y z
N TRP A 1 11.95 30.35 0.34
CA TRP A 1 11.21 30.80 -0.84
C TRP A 1 11.08 32.33 -1.04
N PRO A 2 11.47 33.26 -0.12
CA PRO A 2 11.30 34.69 -0.40
C PRO A 2 12.50 35.42 -1.07
N GLU A 3 13.63 34.77 -1.36
CA GLU A 3 14.88 35.48 -1.74
C GLU A 3 15.21 35.53 -3.25
N ARG A 4 14.25 35.37 -4.18
CA ARG A 4 14.59 35.30 -5.63
C ARG A 4 13.75 36.14 -6.61
N CYS A 5 13.09 37.21 -6.18
CA CYS A 5 12.31 38.05 -7.08
C CYS A 5 12.71 39.53 -7.04
N ASP A 6 13.96 39.85 -7.39
CA ASP A 6 14.44 41.25 -7.50
C ASP A 6 14.12 41.93 -8.84
N THR A 7 13.32 41.29 -9.70
CA THR A 7 12.77 41.91 -10.90
C THR A 7 11.26 41.73 -10.88
N TYR A 8 10.52 42.82 -10.71
CA TYR A 8 9.07 42.88 -10.88
C TYR A 8 8.78 43.06 -12.37
N PRO A 9 8.46 42.01 -13.15
CA PRO A 9 8.11 42.20 -14.56
C PRO A 9 6.83 43.02 -14.64
N GLY A 10 6.83 44.09 -15.44
CA GLY A 10 5.61 44.80 -15.82
C GLY A 10 4.61 43.85 -16.50
N VAL A 11 3.32 44.00 -16.23
CA VAL A 11 2.28 43.27 -16.97
C VAL A 11 1.95 44.07 -18.22
N PHE A 12 2.26 43.53 -19.39
CA PHE A 12 1.95 44.17 -20.67
C PHE A 12 0.87 43.39 -21.40
N TYR A 13 -0.21 44.07 -21.77
CA TYR A 13 -1.22 43.55 -22.68
C TYR A 13 -1.21 44.36 -23.98
N GLY A 14 -0.62 43.77 -25.02
CA GLY A 14 -0.70 44.28 -26.38
C GLY A 14 -2.12 44.21 -26.94
N GLN A 15 -2.34 44.88 -28.08
CA GLN A 15 -3.62 44.90 -28.78
C GLN A 15 -4.20 43.50 -29.01
N ASN A 16 -3.37 42.49 -29.32
CA ASN A 16 -3.80 41.11 -29.56
C ASN A 16 -3.76 40.22 -28.30
N ASP A 17 -3.01 40.61 -27.28
CA ASP A 17 -2.76 39.75 -26.10
C ASP A 17 -3.99 39.61 -25.22
N VAL A 18 -4.80 40.68 -25.11
CA VAL A 18 -6.06 40.67 -24.35
C VAL A 18 -7.01 39.59 -24.88
N THR A 19 -7.13 39.50 -26.21
CA THR A 19 -7.99 38.50 -26.88
C THR A 19 -7.34 37.12 -26.96
N ALA A 20 -6.00 37.04 -26.95
CA ALA A 20 -5.28 35.79 -27.08
C ALA A 20 -5.66 34.77 -25.99
N ILE A 21 -5.89 35.19 -24.74
CA ILE A 21 -6.30 34.27 -23.65
C ILE A 21 -7.70 33.69 -23.90
N LEU A 22 -8.63 34.53 -24.36
CA LEU A 22 -10.00 34.11 -24.66
C LEU A 22 -10.06 33.19 -25.89
N GLU A 23 -9.27 33.50 -26.92
CA GLU A 23 -9.24 32.77 -28.19
C GLU A 23 -8.23 31.61 -28.21
N ALA A 24 -7.39 31.47 -27.17
CA ALA A 24 -6.44 30.37 -27.04
C ALA A 24 -7.15 29.01 -27.15
N ASP A 25 -6.59 28.12 -27.96
CA ASP A 25 -6.98 26.72 -28.01
C ASP A 25 -6.72 26.02 -26.67
N ASP A 26 -7.26 24.81 -26.48
CA ASP A 26 -7.14 24.07 -25.22
C ASP A 26 -5.67 23.88 -24.80
N ALA A 27 -4.79 23.59 -25.76
CA ALA A 27 -3.37 23.38 -25.50
C ALA A 27 -2.67 24.66 -25.02
N SER A 28 -2.89 25.80 -25.71
CA SER A 28 -2.31 27.08 -25.33
C SER A 28 -2.90 27.60 -24.02
N PHE A 29 -4.20 27.39 -23.80
CA PHE A 29 -4.86 27.79 -22.56
C PHE A 29 -4.36 26.97 -21.36
N LYS A 30 -4.21 25.64 -21.51
CA LYS A 30 -3.57 24.79 -20.49
C LYS A 30 -2.12 25.19 -20.22
N LYS A 31 -1.37 25.56 -21.25
CA LYS A 31 0.00 26.08 -21.08
C LYS A 31 0.03 27.39 -20.27
N LEU A 32 -0.95 28.27 -20.46
CA LEU A 32 -1.12 29.47 -19.64
C LEU A 32 -1.49 29.12 -18.20
N LEU A 33 -2.45 28.22 -17.99
CA LEU A 33 -2.83 27.74 -16.65
C LEU A 33 -1.66 27.03 -15.95
N GLY A 34 -0.79 26.35 -16.70
CA GLY A 34 0.46 25.76 -16.20
C GLY A 34 1.49 26.79 -15.71
N ARG A 35 1.28 28.09 -15.94
CA ARG A 35 2.05 29.15 -15.26
C ARG A 35 1.49 29.48 -13.87
N VAL A 36 0.21 29.19 -13.65
CA VAL A 36 -0.50 29.38 -12.37
C VAL A 36 -0.32 28.15 -11.47
N VAL A 37 -0.28 26.96 -12.08
CA VAL A 37 -0.11 25.67 -11.43
C VAL A 37 1.19 25.04 -11.91
N GLU A 38 2.07 24.62 -11.00
CA GLU A 38 3.31 23.93 -11.35
C GLU A 38 3.05 22.53 -11.93
N MET A 39 2.65 22.45 -13.20
CA MET A 39 2.34 21.18 -13.88
C MET A 39 3.58 20.30 -14.06
N GLU A 40 4.76 20.92 -14.20
CA GLU A 40 6.05 20.23 -14.31
C GLU A 40 6.34 19.34 -13.09
N VAL A 41 6.00 19.79 -11.88
CA VAL A 41 6.21 19.02 -10.64
C VAL A 41 5.42 17.71 -10.67
N TRP A 42 4.22 17.70 -11.23
CA TRP A 42 3.39 16.50 -11.34
C TRP A 42 3.92 15.54 -12.41
N GLU A 43 4.41 16.07 -13.54
CA GLU A 43 5.05 15.26 -14.59
C GLU A 43 6.36 14.63 -14.09
N GLU A 44 7.18 15.38 -13.37
CA GLU A 44 8.41 14.88 -12.72
C GLU A 44 8.10 13.82 -11.67
N ALA A 45 7.09 14.05 -10.82
CA ALA A 45 6.65 13.07 -9.82
C ALA A 45 6.14 11.79 -10.49
N GLN A 46 5.33 11.91 -11.54
CA GLN A 46 4.82 10.76 -12.29
C GLN A 46 5.97 9.96 -12.94
N GLU A 47 6.96 10.65 -13.52
CA GLU A 47 8.12 10.01 -14.13
C GLU A 47 9.03 9.34 -13.10
N SER A 48 9.21 9.95 -11.91
CA SER A 48 9.93 9.32 -10.79
C SER A 48 9.26 8.02 -10.36
N ILE A 49 7.95 8.05 -10.16
CA ILE A 49 7.17 6.87 -9.76
C ILE A 49 7.19 5.78 -10.84
N ARG A 50 7.12 6.16 -12.12
CA ARG A 50 7.24 5.21 -13.22
C ARG A 50 8.60 4.49 -13.20
N LYS A 51 9.69 5.22 -12.92
CA LYS A 51 11.03 4.64 -12.81
C LYS A 51 11.13 3.68 -11.63
N GLU A 52 10.61 4.05 -10.46
CA GLU A 52 10.58 3.19 -9.27
C GLU A 52 9.73 1.93 -9.50
N ARG A 53 8.54 2.07 -10.10
CA ARG A 53 7.69 0.95 -10.48
C ARG A 53 8.40 -0.01 -11.43
N LEU A 54 9.10 0.52 -12.44
CA LEU A 54 9.87 -0.30 -13.38
C LEU A 54 11.01 -1.05 -12.68
N GLN A 55 11.69 -0.42 -11.73
CA GLN A 55 12.73 -1.06 -10.93
C GLN A 55 12.16 -2.16 -10.02
N LEU A 56 11.05 -1.91 -9.33
CA LEU A 56 10.36 -2.92 -8.52
C LEU A 56 9.83 -4.07 -9.37
N SER A 57 9.30 -3.79 -10.56
CA SER A 57 8.86 -4.82 -11.50
C SER A 57 10.01 -5.72 -11.95
N LYS A 58 11.20 -5.16 -12.21
CA LYS A 58 12.41 -5.94 -12.49
C LYS A 58 12.80 -6.82 -11.29
N GLN A 59 12.77 -6.26 -10.08
CA GLN A 59 13.07 -7.02 -8.85
C GLN A 59 12.07 -8.16 -8.63
N ALA A 60 10.77 -7.89 -8.79
CA ALA A 60 9.71 -8.89 -8.72
C ALA A 60 9.91 -10.01 -9.75
N SER A 61 10.29 -9.68 -10.99
CA SER A 61 10.60 -10.69 -12.00
C SER A 61 11.80 -11.58 -11.64
N ALA A 62 12.81 -11.02 -10.96
CA ALA A 62 13.95 -11.79 -10.48
C ALA A 62 13.57 -12.72 -9.32
N VAL A 63 12.73 -12.25 -8.38
CA VAL A 63 12.17 -13.07 -7.30
C VAL A 63 11.27 -14.17 -7.86
N ASP A 64 10.42 -13.87 -8.84
CA ASP A 64 9.58 -14.86 -9.53
C ASP A 64 10.45 -15.97 -10.17
N GLY A 65 11.57 -15.59 -10.79
CA GLY A 65 12.57 -16.53 -11.31
C GLY A 65 13.20 -17.40 -10.23
N ALA A 66 13.58 -16.81 -9.08
CA ALA A 66 14.16 -17.54 -7.96
C ALA A 66 13.17 -18.52 -7.31
N VAL A 67 11.91 -18.10 -7.10
CA VAL A 67 10.84 -18.98 -6.61
C VAL A 67 10.62 -20.14 -7.56
N THR A 68 10.62 -19.90 -8.87
CA THR A 68 10.46 -20.95 -9.89
C THR A 68 11.62 -21.94 -9.82
N ALA A 69 12.87 -21.46 -9.79
CA ALA A 69 14.05 -22.32 -9.68
C ALA A 69 14.07 -23.17 -8.39
N LEU A 70 13.64 -22.62 -7.25
CA LEU A 70 13.53 -23.38 -6.00
C LEU A 70 12.40 -24.43 -6.07
N LYS A 71 11.27 -24.08 -6.68
CA LYS A 71 10.16 -25.04 -6.91
C LYS A 71 10.58 -26.18 -7.83
N ASP A 72 11.42 -25.94 -8.82
CA ASP A 72 11.95 -26.97 -9.72
C ASP A 72 12.92 -27.94 -9.00
N GLN A 73 13.62 -27.50 -7.96
CA GLN A 73 14.49 -28.34 -7.14
C GLN A 73 13.73 -29.26 -6.17
N LEU A 74 12.52 -28.88 -5.77
CA LEU A 74 11.72 -29.61 -4.78
C LEU A 74 11.36 -31.04 -5.24
N PRO A 75 10.87 -31.29 -6.47
CA PRO A 75 10.62 -32.64 -6.97
C PRO A 75 11.86 -33.53 -6.98
N ALA A 76 13.04 -32.98 -7.31
CA ALA A 76 14.29 -33.75 -7.31
C ALA A 76 14.66 -34.21 -5.90
N ALA A 77 14.50 -33.33 -4.90
CA ALA A 77 14.74 -33.66 -3.51
C ALA A 77 13.72 -34.66 -2.95
N LEU A 78 12.44 -34.55 -3.32
CA LEU A 78 11.41 -35.53 -2.96
C LEU A 78 11.69 -36.90 -3.57
N LYS A 79 12.11 -36.96 -4.84
CA LYS A 79 12.49 -38.22 -5.49
C LYS A 79 13.70 -38.85 -4.82
N GLU A 80 14.69 -38.05 -4.41
CA GLU A 80 15.84 -38.54 -3.64
C GLU A 80 15.39 -39.13 -2.29
N MET A 81 14.49 -38.45 -1.57
CA MET A 81 13.90 -38.96 -0.33
C MET A 81 13.20 -40.31 -0.55
N GLU A 82 12.36 -40.42 -1.59
CA GLU A 82 11.68 -41.68 -1.93
C GLU A 82 12.68 -42.81 -2.24
N THR A 83 13.79 -42.50 -2.93
CA THR A 83 14.81 -43.52 -3.22
C THR A 83 15.52 -44.01 -1.97
N VAL A 84 15.86 -43.11 -1.05
CA VAL A 84 16.50 -43.48 0.23
C VAL A 84 15.52 -44.23 1.13
N GLN A 85 14.23 -43.84 1.15
CA GLN A 85 13.19 -44.59 1.88
C GLN A 85 12.99 -46.00 1.34
N ARG A 86 13.01 -46.19 0.01
CA ARG A 86 12.97 -47.54 -0.59
C ARG A 86 14.19 -48.37 -0.22
N GLN A 87 15.37 -47.78 -0.23
CA GLN A 87 16.61 -48.46 0.19
C GLN A 87 16.57 -48.84 1.67
N GLU A 88 16.05 -47.95 2.53
CA GLU A 88 15.82 -48.25 3.94
C GLU A 88 14.84 -49.41 4.12
N GLN A 89 13.72 -49.42 3.39
CA GLN A 89 12.75 -50.51 3.44
C GLN A 89 13.37 -51.84 3.00
N GLN A 90 14.10 -51.86 1.89
CA GLN A 90 14.82 -53.03 1.42
C GLN A 90 15.82 -53.54 2.46
N TRP A 91 16.59 -52.64 3.07
CA TRP A 91 17.51 -53.00 4.14
C TRP A 91 16.79 -53.55 5.38
N ARG A 92 15.64 -52.98 5.78
CA ARG A 92 14.83 -53.50 6.89
C ARG A 92 14.27 -54.89 6.57
N GLU A 93 13.82 -55.13 5.35
CA GLU A 93 13.36 -56.44 4.88
C GLU A 93 14.51 -57.47 4.88
N GLU A 94 15.70 -57.09 4.42
CA GLU A 94 16.92 -57.91 4.47
C GLU A 94 17.33 -58.23 5.92
N GLN A 95 17.26 -57.25 6.83
CA GLN A 95 17.55 -57.47 8.25
C GLN A 95 16.51 -58.38 8.90
N GLN A 96 15.23 -58.20 8.61
CA GLN A 96 14.16 -59.05 9.12
C GLN A 96 14.29 -60.48 8.60
N THR A 97 14.58 -60.67 7.31
CA THR A 97 14.81 -61.99 6.72
C THR A 97 16.07 -62.64 7.28
N ALA A 98 17.16 -61.90 7.48
CA ALA A 98 18.38 -62.39 8.13
C ALA A 98 18.14 -62.78 9.60
N LEU A 99 17.38 -61.98 10.35
CA LEU A 99 16.99 -62.27 11.73
C LEU A 99 16.08 -63.51 11.77
N ALA A 100 15.11 -63.63 10.87
CA ALA A 100 14.24 -64.79 10.76
C ALA A 100 15.04 -66.06 10.45
N ALA A 101 15.95 -66.01 9.47
CA ALA A 101 16.85 -67.11 9.13
C ALA A 101 17.73 -67.50 10.32
N ALA A 102 18.27 -66.51 11.05
CA ALA A 102 19.01 -66.73 12.28
C ALA A 102 18.12 -67.44 13.33
N THR A 103 16.93 -66.93 13.64
CA THR A 103 16.04 -67.56 14.62
C THR A 103 15.66 -69.00 14.23
N ALA A 104 15.47 -69.28 12.94
CA ALA A 104 15.23 -70.63 12.45
C ALA A 104 16.46 -71.56 12.64
N GLU A 105 17.68 -71.06 12.39
CA GLU A 105 18.93 -71.80 12.70
C GLU A 105 19.05 -72.12 14.20
N ARG A 106 18.69 -71.16 15.07
CA ARG A 106 18.66 -71.38 16.53
C ARG A 106 17.68 -72.48 16.91
N ASP A 107 16.46 -72.41 16.41
CA ASP A 107 15.42 -73.35 16.75
C ASP A 107 15.76 -74.76 16.23
N ALA A 108 16.40 -74.85 15.05
CA ALA A 108 16.95 -76.10 14.54
C ALA A 108 18.11 -76.64 15.42
N ALA A 109 19.00 -75.77 15.90
CA ALA A 109 20.08 -76.14 16.80
C ALA A 109 19.56 -76.61 18.18
N LEU A 110 18.54 -75.95 18.73
CA LEU A 110 17.86 -76.35 19.96
C LEU A 110 17.19 -77.72 19.81
N LYS A 111 16.41 -77.94 18.74
CA LYS A 111 15.81 -79.25 18.46
C LYS A 111 16.86 -80.37 18.34
N LYS A 112 18.02 -80.06 17.76
CA LYS A 112 19.14 -81.02 17.66
C LYS A 112 19.80 -81.28 19.00
N ALA A 113 19.92 -80.27 19.87
CA ALA A 113 20.41 -80.42 21.24
C ALA A 113 19.43 -81.26 22.08
N ASP A 114 18.12 -81.01 21.96
CA ASP A 114 17.08 -81.81 22.63
C ASP A 114 17.17 -83.29 22.22
N GLY A 115 17.36 -83.57 20.93
CA GLY A 115 17.58 -84.93 20.43
C GLY A 115 18.85 -85.61 20.96
N LEU A 116 19.89 -84.85 21.34
CA LEU A 116 21.10 -85.37 21.98
C LEU A 116 20.93 -85.60 23.49
N THR A 117 20.01 -84.87 24.14
CA THR A 117 19.67 -85.08 25.56
C THR A 117 18.68 -86.24 25.80
N GLY A 118 17.88 -86.60 24.79
CA GLY A 118 16.96 -87.75 24.84
C GLY A 118 17.59 -89.07 25.33
N PRO A 119 18.73 -89.53 24.76
CA PRO A 119 19.40 -90.76 25.23
C PRO A 119 20.07 -90.61 26.61
N LEU A 120 20.43 -89.39 27.03
CA LEU A 120 20.93 -89.15 28.40
C LEU A 120 19.81 -89.33 29.43
N SER A 121 18.58 -88.91 29.12
CA SER A 121 17.40 -89.07 30.00
C SER A 121 17.03 -90.54 30.26
N GLN A 122 17.33 -91.45 29.32
CA GLN A 122 17.12 -92.89 29.51
C GLN A 122 18.22 -93.57 30.34
N SER A 123 19.43 -92.98 30.41
CA SER A 123 20.46 -93.40 31.38
C SER A 123 20.27 -92.76 32.76
N ASP A 124 19.50 -91.68 32.86
CA ASP A 124 19.33 -90.88 34.07
C ASP A 124 18.40 -91.52 35.12
N GLN A 125 17.58 -92.51 34.73
CA GLN A 125 16.85 -93.31 35.73
C GLN A 125 17.78 -94.14 36.64
N SER A 126 19.05 -94.32 36.25
CA SER A 126 20.06 -94.99 37.08
C SER A 126 20.98 -94.02 37.84
N LEU A 127 21.07 -92.75 37.43
CA LEU A 127 21.97 -91.75 38.03
C LEU A 127 21.24 -90.70 38.90
N HIS A 128 19.92 -90.54 38.76
CA HIS A 128 19.12 -89.64 39.60
C HIS A 128 19.06 -90.03 41.09
N LEU A 129 19.56 -91.22 41.48
CA LEU A 129 19.76 -91.60 42.88
C LEU A 129 21.13 -91.24 43.45
N ALA A 130 22.06 -90.67 42.66
CA ALA A 130 23.43 -90.40 43.11
C ALA A 130 23.85 -88.91 43.14
N LEU A 131 23.28 -88.01 42.33
CA LEU A 131 23.69 -86.59 42.32
C LEU A 131 22.50 -85.64 42.11
N GLY A 132 21.87 -85.26 43.22
CA GLY A 132 20.85 -84.21 43.24
C GLY A 132 21.45 -82.81 43.17
N VAL A 133 21.90 -82.35 42.00
CA VAL A 133 22.06 -80.92 41.67
C VAL A 133 21.92 -80.73 40.15
N LEU A 134 20.71 -80.44 39.68
CA LEU A 134 20.51 -79.77 38.39
C LEU A 134 20.78 -78.27 38.60
N PRO A 135 21.63 -77.62 37.79
CA PRO A 135 22.20 -76.35 38.19
C PRO A 135 21.37 -75.14 37.70
N GLY A 136 21.06 -74.23 38.64
CA GLY A 136 20.31 -72.99 38.41
C GLY A 136 20.97 -71.96 37.45
N TRP A 137 22.05 -72.30 36.75
CA TRP A 137 22.65 -71.42 35.73
C TRP A 137 21.87 -71.43 34.40
N MET A 138 21.20 -72.52 34.03
CA MET A 138 20.34 -72.56 32.82
C MET A 138 19.13 -71.63 32.97
N LEU A 139 18.50 -71.63 34.16
CA LEU A 139 17.37 -70.75 34.46
C LEU A 139 17.80 -69.26 34.53
N LYS A 140 18.99 -68.98 35.07
CA LYS A 140 19.57 -67.62 35.09
C LYS A 140 19.96 -67.12 33.69
N ALA A 141 20.48 -67.99 32.82
CA ALA A 141 20.81 -67.62 31.43
C ALA A 141 19.56 -67.29 30.62
N GLN A 142 18.44 -68.00 30.84
CA GLN A 142 17.15 -67.71 30.22
C GLN A 142 16.54 -66.39 30.74
N GLN A 143 16.58 -66.14 32.05
CA GLN A 143 16.10 -64.88 32.64
C GLN A 143 16.95 -63.66 32.24
N GLN A 144 18.28 -63.80 32.10
CA GLN A 144 19.14 -62.73 31.63
C GLN A 144 18.88 -62.37 30.15
N PHE A 145 18.52 -63.36 29.33
CA PHE A 145 18.19 -63.13 27.92
C PHE A 145 16.83 -62.41 27.75
N GLU A 146 15.81 -62.80 28.53
CA GLU A 146 14.49 -62.14 28.55
C GLU A 146 14.58 -60.70 29.07
N ALA A 147 15.44 -60.43 30.06
CA ALA A 147 15.70 -59.08 30.56
C ALA A 147 16.37 -58.17 29.52
N SER A 148 17.23 -58.72 28.63
CA SER A 148 17.89 -57.96 27.57
C SER A 148 17.07 -57.77 26.28
N SER A 149 15.90 -58.42 26.16
CA SER A 149 15.08 -58.44 24.93
C SER A 149 13.86 -57.50 24.96
N ARG A 150 13.65 -56.74 26.06
CA ARG A 150 12.60 -55.72 26.14
C ARG A 150 13.16 -54.34 25.75
N PRO A 151 12.71 -53.72 24.65
CA PRO A 151 13.02 -52.32 24.40
C PRO A 151 12.32 -51.46 25.46
N SER A 152 13.11 -50.78 26.29
CA SER A 152 12.60 -49.76 27.22
C SER A 152 12.30 -48.52 26.39
N ILE A 153 11.01 -48.30 26.09
CA ILE A 153 10.52 -47.01 25.60
C ILE A 153 10.26 -46.18 26.85
N GLU A 154 11.28 -45.48 27.32
CA GLU A 154 11.10 -44.36 28.25
C GLU A 154 10.97 -43.08 27.42
N GLU A 155 9.78 -42.50 27.49
CA GLU A 155 9.40 -41.24 26.89
C GLU A 155 9.99 -40.11 27.77
N GLU A 156 11.14 -39.57 27.34
CA GLU A 156 11.77 -38.40 27.97
C GLU A 156 10.88 -37.17 27.83
N GLN A 157 10.22 -36.77 28.93
CA GLN A 157 9.67 -35.42 29.06
C GLN A 157 10.79 -34.41 29.25
N PRO A 158 10.76 -33.25 28.57
CA PRO A 158 11.73 -32.19 28.80
C PRO A 158 11.54 -31.54 30.17
N PRO A 159 12.63 -31.19 30.90
CA PRO A 159 12.53 -30.54 32.20
C PRO A 159 12.02 -29.09 32.05
N PRO A 160 11.23 -28.58 33.02
CA PRO A 160 10.79 -27.19 33.04
C PRO A 160 11.98 -26.23 33.27
N PRO A 161 11.95 -25.01 32.72
CA PRO A 161 13.05 -24.05 32.86
C PRO A 161 13.19 -23.60 34.32
N ALA A 162 14.39 -23.78 34.85
CA ALA A 162 14.80 -23.28 36.16
C ALA A 162 14.82 -21.75 36.16
N SER A 163 14.03 -21.15 37.03
CA SER A 163 14.07 -19.72 37.35
C SER A 163 15.29 -19.44 38.24
N VAL A 164 16.24 -18.67 37.71
CA VAL A 164 17.38 -18.14 38.47
C VAL A 164 16.99 -16.78 39.05
N PRO A 165 17.12 -16.54 40.36
CA PRO A 165 16.87 -15.23 40.96
C PRO A 165 18.06 -14.28 40.69
N LEU A 166 17.75 -13.04 40.28
CA LEU A 166 18.71 -11.93 40.27
C LEU A 166 19.18 -11.61 41.70
N PRO A 167 20.47 -11.28 41.91
CA PRO A 167 20.89 -10.61 43.14
C PRO A 167 20.73 -9.08 43.01
N ASP A 168 19.96 -8.52 43.93
CA ASP A 168 19.97 -7.11 44.29
C ASP A 168 21.37 -6.70 44.78
N ILE A 169 21.96 -5.68 44.14
CA ILE A 169 23.05 -4.90 44.74
C ILE A 169 22.72 -3.41 44.63
N LEU A 170 22.24 -2.88 45.75
CA LEU A 170 22.35 -1.47 46.12
C LEU A 170 23.84 -1.13 46.36
N ARG A 171 24.35 -0.08 45.71
CA ARG A 171 25.23 0.90 46.41
C ARG A 171 25.43 2.22 45.66
N THR A 172 25.00 3.26 46.37
CA THR A 172 25.49 4.64 46.47
C THR A 172 26.90 4.95 45.96
N GLY A 173 27.07 6.11 45.31
CA GLY A 173 28.39 6.71 45.10
C GLY A 173 28.34 8.05 44.35
N SER A 174 28.36 9.14 45.12
CA SER A 174 28.61 10.52 44.70
C SER A 174 30.04 10.75 44.17
N GLY A 175 30.23 11.70 43.25
CA GLY A 175 31.48 12.49 43.16
C GLY A 175 31.97 12.86 41.76
N SER A 176 32.03 14.18 41.49
CA SER A 176 33.04 14.94 40.71
C SER A 176 33.62 14.31 39.43
N GLY A 177 33.51 14.87 38.23
CA GLY A 177 33.87 16.23 37.86
C GLY A 177 35.36 16.35 37.55
N VAL A 178 35.80 16.07 36.31
CA VAL A 178 37.07 16.56 35.71
C VAL A 178 36.97 16.57 34.18
N SER A 179 37.29 17.72 33.60
CA SER A 179 37.51 17.97 32.17
C SER A 179 38.75 17.24 31.63
N SER A 180 38.69 16.69 30.41
CA SER A 180 39.92 16.59 29.60
C SER A 180 39.62 16.63 28.11
N ALA A 181 40.26 17.58 27.45
CA ALA A 181 40.36 17.71 26.01
C ALA A 181 41.09 16.51 25.39
N THR A 182 40.62 16.06 24.22
CA THR A 182 41.33 15.10 23.37
C THR A 182 41.55 15.70 22.00
N ALA A 183 42.83 15.97 21.73
CA ALA A 183 43.35 16.33 20.42
C ALA A 183 43.31 15.12 19.49
N HIS A 184 42.90 15.33 18.24
CA HIS A 184 42.99 14.36 17.15
C HIS A 184 44.40 14.39 16.52
N PRO A 185 45.08 13.25 16.34
CA PRO A 185 46.20 13.16 15.41
C PRO A 185 45.71 12.69 14.03
N THR A 186 45.87 13.55 13.03
CA THR A 186 45.75 13.24 11.61
C THR A 186 46.92 12.38 11.16
N TRP A 187 46.67 11.13 10.76
CA TRP A 187 47.63 10.29 10.03
C TRP A 187 47.23 10.24 8.56
N THR A 188 48.01 10.94 7.74
CA THR A 188 47.94 10.92 6.27
C THR A 188 48.62 9.65 5.76
N VAL A 189 47.86 8.71 5.20
CA VAL A 189 48.38 7.53 4.51
C VAL A 189 48.60 7.89 3.04
N GLN A 190 49.87 8.01 2.64
CA GLN A 190 50.28 8.09 1.23
C GLN A 190 50.10 6.72 0.56
N GLN A 191 49.32 6.69 -0.54
CA GLN A 191 49.30 5.57 -1.46
C GLN A 191 50.56 5.59 -2.36
N PRO A 192 51.21 4.45 -2.64
CA PRO A 192 52.29 4.41 -3.60
C PRO A 192 51.75 4.36 -5.03
N SER A 193 52.21 5.30 -5.85
CA SER A 193 52.01 5.39 -7.29
C SER A 193 52.71 4.25 -8.04
N LEU A 194 51.97 3.59 -8.92
CA LEU A 194 52.49 2.68 -9.95
C LEU A 194 53.12 3.48 -11.09
N ALA A 195 54.45 3.39 -11.23
CA ALA A 195 55.21 3.63 -12.46
C ALA A 195 56.37 2.62 -12.40
N GLY A 196 56.51 1.69 -13.34
CA GLY A 196 56.79 1.95 -14.75
C GLY A 196 58.31 1.90 -14.92
N GLY A 197 58.86 0.71 -15.19
CA GLY A 197 60.30 0.52 -15.32
C GLY A 197 60.68 -0.85 -15.87
N ASP A 198 60.78 -0.93 -17.20
CA ASP A 198 61.48 -1.98 -17.93
C ASP A 198 62.97 -2.00 -17.56
N ALA A 199 63.48 -3.14 -17.12
CA ALA A 199 64.91 -3.45 -17.17
C ALA A 199 65.15 -4.96 -17.24
N ARG A 200 65.77 -5.37 -18.36
CA ARG A 200 66.33 -6.71 -18.60
C ARG A 200 67.54 -6.98 -17.68
N VAL A 201 67.86 -8.28 -17.61
CA VAL A 201 69.15 -8.93 -17.31
C VAL A 201 69.29 -9.49 -15.89
N GLY A 202 69.47 -10.82 -15.81
CA GLY A 202 70.11 -11.43 -14.64
C GLY A 202 69.75 -12.89 -14.36
N ASN A 203 69.93 -13.80 -15.31
CA ASN A 203 69.91 -15.24 -15.05
C ASN A 203 71.07 -15.58 -14.07
N ARG A 204 70.77 -15.85 -12.80
CA ARG A 204 71.68 -16.53 -11.87
C ARG A 204 71.03 -17.78 -11.33
N VAL A 205 71.53 -18.90 -11.85
CA VAL A 205 71.40 -20.25 -11.30
C VAL A 205 71.91 -20.22 -9.85
N GLY A 206 71.00 -20.43 -8.90
CA GLY A 206 71.30 -20.51 -7.46
C GLY A 206 70.77 -21.82 -6.89
N GLY A 207 71.69 -22.64 -6.39
CA GLY A 207 71.54 -24.00 -5.85
C GLY A 207 70.22 -24.36 -5.18
N ASN A 208 69.63 -25.43 -5.68
CA ASN A 208 68.52 -26.16 -5.10
C ASN A 208 69.03 -26.96 -3.89
N VAL A 209 69.03 -26.37 -2.69
CA VAL A 209 69.20 -27.12 -1.44
C VAL A 209 67.82 -27.48 -0.92
N ASN A 210 67.33 -28.61 -1.44
CA ASN A 210 66.09 -29.26 -1.02
C ASN A 210 66.31 -29.89 0.37
N THR A 211 66.25 -29.09 1.43
CA THR A 211 66.20 -29.62 2.80
C THR A 211 64.74 -29.88 3.13
N LYS A 212 64.38 -31.16 3.35
CA LYS A 212 63.04 -31.61 3.79
C LYS A 212 62.43 -30.72 4.88
N ALA A 213 63.26 -30.15 5.76
CA ALA A 213 62.83 -29.25 6.84
C ALA A 213 62.08 -27.99 6.34
N GLY A 214 62.48 -27.39 5.21
CA GLY A 214 61.79 -26.21 4.66
C GLY A 214 60.41 -26.54 4.06
N LEU A 215 60.26 -27.74 3.50
CA LEU A 215 58.97 -28.22 2.99
C LEU A 215 57.98 -28.52 4.13
N TRP A 216 58.44 -29.15 5.22
CA TRP A 216 57.59 -29.41 6.39
C TRP A 216 57.15 -28.12 7.10
N ALA A 217 58.04 -27.13 7.24
CA ALA A 217 57.67 -25.82 7.80
C ALA A 217 56.65 -25.07 6.93
N SER A 218 56.75 -25.18 5.60
CA SER A 218 55.79 -24.60 4.66
C SER A 218 54.41 -25.29 4.75
N VAL A 219 54.38 -26.62 4.88
CA VAL A 219 53.14 -27.39 5.04
C VAL A 219 52.46 -27.10 6.39
N GLU A 220 53.21 -27.01 7.49
CA GLU A 220 52.65 -26.60 8.80
C GLU A 220 52.10 -25.17 8.75
N GLN A 221 52.80 -24.25 8.08
CA GLN A 221 52.33 -22.87 7.94
C GLN A 221 51.06 -22.77 7.08
N GLN A 222 50.95 -23.59 6.02
CA GLN A 222 49.73 -23.66 5.21
C GLN A 222 48.57 -24.31 5.96
N GLN A 223 48.82 -25.39 6.71
CA GLN A 223 47.79 -26.04 7.52
C GLN A 223 47.26 -25.09 8.60
N TRP A 224 48.16 -24.37 9.29
CA TRP A 224 47.78 -23.35 10.27
C TRP A 224 46.93 -22.22 9.67
N TYR A 225 47.26 -21.77 8.46
CA TYR A 225 46.48 -20.74 7.79
C TYR A 225 45.06 -21.23 7.41
N LEU A 226 44.92 -22.50 7.04
CA LEU A 226 43.62 -23.11 6.77
C LEU A 226 42.78 -23.25 8.05
N ASP A 227 43.39 -23.67 9.16
CA ASP A 227 42.72 -23.77 10.45
C ASP A 227 42.21 -22.38 10.92
N LEU A 228 43.04 -21.34 10.75
CA LEU A 228 42.66 -19.96 11.08
C LEU A 228 41.51 -19.42 10.19
N GLN A 229 41.48 -19.80 8.92
CA GLN A 229 40.37 -19.46 8.02
C GLN A 229 39.09 -20.19 8.42
N GLN A 230 39.21 -21.44 8.88
CA GLN A 230 38.07 -22.24 9.31
C GLN A 230 37.45 -21.70 10.62
N GLU A 231 38.27 -21.36 11.62
CA GLU A 231 37.78 -20.69 12.85
C GLU A 231 37.10 -19.36 12.54
N ARG A 232 37.65 -18.56 11.61
CA ARG A 232 37.03 -17.29 11.20
C ARG A 232 35.67 -17.50 10.55
N LEU A 233 35.51 -18.56 9.76
CA LEU A 233 34.26 -18.93 9.10
C LEU A 233 33.21 -19.43 10.11
N GLU A 234 33.64 -20.19 11.13
CA GLU A 234 32.77 -20.64 12.22
C GLU A 234 32.25 -19.47 13.08
N VAL A 235 33.12 -18.51 13.40
CA VAL A 235 32.73 -17.27 14.11
C VAL A 235 31.74 -16.44 13.28
N GLU A 236 31.96 -16.34 11.97
CA GLU A 236 31.07 -15.61 11.07
C GLU A 236 29.70 -16.31 10.94
N GLN A 237 29.68 -17.65 10.86
CA GLN A 237 28.45 -18.44 10.88
C GLN A 237 27.68 -18.29 12.20
N HIS A 238 28.37 -18.33 13.35
CA HIS A 238 27.75 -18.14 14.65
C HIS A 238 27.19 -16.72 14.81
N HIS A 239 27.89 -15.71 14.30
CA HIS A 239 27.38 -14.34 14.26
C HIS A 239 26.13 -14.19 13.38
N GLN A 240 26.08 -14.85 12.22
CA GLN A 240 24.90 -14.87 11.37
C GLN A 240 23.71 -15.57 12.02
N GLN A 241 23.92 -16.72 12.67
CA GLN A 241 22.88 -17.43 13.40
C GLN A 241 22.33 -16.60 14.57
N TRP A 242 23.22 -15.94 15.32
CA TRP A 242 22.83 -15.01 16.39
C TRP A 242 22.00 -13.82 15.86
N MET A 243 22.38 -13.24 14.72
CA MET A 243 21.62 -12.16 14.07
C MET A 243 20.22 -12.61 13.60
N VAL A 244 20.10 -13.84 13.11
CA VAL A 244 18.80 -14.44 12.72
C VAL A 244 17.92 -14.67 13.95
N GLN A 245 18.48 -15.23 15.03
CA GLN A 245 17.75 -15.43 16.28
C GLN A 245 17.26 -14.10 16.86
N GLN A 246 18.11 -13.06 16.88
CA GLN A 246 17.73 -11.72 17.33
C GLN A 246 16.61 -11.10 16.49
N ARG A 247 16.58 -11.37 15.18
CA ARG A 247 15.48 -10.92 14.31
C ARG A 247 14.16 -11.62 14.64
N GLN A 248 14.20 -12.92 14.91
CA GLN A 248 13.02 -13.70 15.32
C GLN A 248 12.48 -13.25 16.69
N ASP A 249 13.37 -12.98 17.64
CA ASP A 249 13.02 -12.45 18.97
C ASP A 249 12.38 -11.04 18.83
N MET A 250 12.88 -10.21 17.91
CA MET A 250 12.23 -8.93 17.59
C MET A 250 10.84 -9.13 16.97
N GLU A 251 10.70 -9.96 15.94
CA GLU A 251 9.41 -10.20 15.28
C GLU A 251 8.34 -10.72 16.24
N THR A 252 8.71 -11.63 17.15
CA THR A 252 7.81 -12.15 18.19
C THR A 252 7.44 -11.08 19.22
N SER A 253 8.34 -10.14 19.55
CA SER A 253 8.03 -9.01 20.43
C SER A 253 7.12 -7.94 19.78
N PHE A 254 7.10 -7.84 18.45
CA PHE A 254 6.28 -6.89 17.69
C PHE A 254 4.87 -7.40 17.35
N GLU A 255 4.64 -8.72 17.37
CA GLU A 255 3.34 -9.35 17.11
C GLU A 255 2.19 -8.76 17.95
N PRO A 256 2.32 -8.61 19.29
CA PRO A 256 1.26 -8.04 20.13
C PRO A 256 0.92 -6.59 19.77
N ILE A 257 1.91 -5.82 19.28
CA ILE A 257 1.72 -4.42 18.88
C ILE A 257 0.99 -4.35 17.53
N LYS A 258 1.35 -5.23 16.59
CA LYS A 258 0.64 -5.36 15.30
C LYS A 258 -0.82 -5.77 15.50
N LEU A 259 -1.08 -6.69 16.42
CA LEU A 259 -2.44 -7.12 16.75
C LEU A 259 -3.29 -5.95 17.28
N LYS A 260 -2.76 -5.19 18.27
CA LYS A 260 -3.45 -4.00 18.83
C LYS A 260 -3.67 -2.90 17.79
N HIS A 261 -2.70 -2.67 16.90
CA HIS A 261 -2.86 -1.70 15.81
C HIS A 261 -3.98 -2.11 14.85
N ASN A 262 -4.02 -3.39 14.43
CA ASN A 262 -5.07 -3.90 13.57
C ASN A 262 -6.46 -3.84 14.25
N GLU A 263 -6.55 -4.13 15.55
CA GLU A 263 -7.78 -3.97 16.32
C GLU A 263 -8.26 -2.50 16.33
N ALA A 264 -7.35 -1.54 16.54
CA ALA A 264 -7.67 -0.11 16.52
C ALA A 264 -8.13 0.37 15.12
N VAL A 265 -7.47 -0.09 14.05
CA VAL A 265 -7.86 0.20 12.66
C VAL A 265 -9.24 -0.37 12.35
N ASN A 266 -9.50 -1.63 12.70
CA ASN A 266 -10.80 -2.27 12.49
C ASN A 266 -11.94 -1.58 13.28
N ALA A 267 -11.63 -1.10 14.49
CA ALA A 267 -12.58 -0.33 15.30
C ALA A 267 -12.90 1.03 14.66
N ALA A 268 -11.89 1.72 14.12
CA ALA A 268 -12.07 2.98 13.39
C ALA A 268 -12.88 2.79 12.09
N GLU A 269 -12.59 1.74 11.31
CA GLU A 269 -13.37 1.41 10.11
C GLU A 269 -14.84 1.10 10.44
N SER A 270 -15.09 0.34 11.51
CA SER A 270 -16.44 0.03 11.97
C SER A 270 -17.21 1.29 12.39
N ALA A 271 -16.54 2.25 13.04
CA ALA A 271 -17.16 3.52 13.42
C ALA A 271 -17.53 4.37 12.19
N VAL A 272 -16.66 4.42 11.17
CA VAL A 272 -16.94 5.11 9.90
C VAL A 272 -18.11 4.47 9.16
N GLN A 273 -18.20 3.13 9.12
CA GLN A 273 -19.32 2.42 8.51
C GLN A 273 -20.65 2.73 9.23
N GLN A 274 -20.66 2.77 10.57
CA GLN A 274 -21.85 3.16 11.34
C GLN A 274 -22.28 4.61 11.04
N GLN A 275 -21.34 5.54 10.91
CA GLN A 275 -21.64 6.93 10.52
C GLN A 275 -22.25 7.01 9.12
N GLN A 276 -21.73 6.24 8.15
CA GLN A 276 -22.28 6.19 6.79
C GLN A 276 -23.74 5.70 6.77
N LEU A 277 -24.07 4.70 7.61
CA LEU A 277 -25.45 4.22 7.77
C LEU A 277 -26.37 5.33 8.31
N VAL A 278 -25.96 6.06 9.34
CA VAL A 278 -26.74 7.19 9.89
C VAL A 278 -26.96 8.29 8.85
N VAL A 279 -25.92 8.65 8.09
CA VAL A 279 -26.01 9.65 7.02
C VAL A 279 -26.97 9.18 5.91
N SER A 280 -26.95 7.89 5.57
CA SER A 280 -27.86 7.32 4.57
C SER A 280 -29.33 7.35 5.01
N ASP A 281 -29.62 7.04 6.28
CA ASP A 281 -30.98 7.10 6.83
C ASP A 281 -31.49 8.55 6.85
N LEU A 282 -30.64 9.50 7.26
CA LEU A 282 -30.97 10.93 7.21
C LEU A 282 -31.28 11.39 5.77
N LYS A 283 -30.48 10.98 4.78
CA LYS A 283 -30.76 11.27 3.36
C LYS A 283 -32.10 10.68 2.91
N ALA A 284 -32.42 9.45 3.32
CA ALA A 284 -33.70 8.81 2.99
C ALA A 284 -34.89 9.58 3.59
N ARG A 285 -34.79 10.02 4.85
CA ARG A 285 -35.83 10.83 5.51
C ARG A 285 -36.03 12.20 4.85
N VAL A 286 -34.95 12.86 4.44
CA VAL A 286 -35.01 14.14 3.70
C VAL A 286 -35.64 13.95 2.32
N ALA A 287 -35.33 12.85 1.62
CA ALA A 287 -35.95 12.54 0.34
C ALA A 287 -37.46 12.28 0.47
N LEU A 288 -37.88 11.56 1.52
CA LEU A 288 -39.30 11.25 1.78
C LEU A 288 -40.11 12.51 2.08
N THR A 289 -39.59 13.41 2.92
CA THR A 289 -40.24 14.69 3.24
C THR A 289 -40.29 15.63 2.03
N SER A 290 -39.24 15.68 1.22
CA SER A 290 -39.24 16.42 -0.05
C SER A 290 -40.28 15.90 -1.04
N GLY A 291 -40.42 14.57 -1.15
CA GLY A 291 -41.44 13.92 -2.00
C GLY A 291 -42.87 14.23 -1.54
N GLN A 292 -43.12 14.22 -0.23
CA GLN A 292 -44.43 14.63 0.33
C GLN A 292 -44.75 16.10 0.02
N LEU A 293 -43.76 16.99 0.10
CA LEU A 293 -43.91 18.42 -0.23
C LEU A 293 -44.24 18.62 -1.73
N GLN A 294 -43.58 17.88 -2.63
CA GLN A 294 -43.89 17.93 -4.06
C GLN A 294 -45.31 17.43 -4.36
N LYS A 295 -45.75 16.36 -3.69
CA LYS A 295 -47.10 15.81 -3.85
C LYS A 295 -48.17 16.81 -3.37
N ALA A 296 -47.92 17.50 -2.25
CA ALA A 296 -48.79 18.57 -1.77
C ALA A 296 -48.87 19.76 -2.75
N LYS A 297 -47.72 20.19 -3.32
CA LYS A 297 -47.69 21.25 -4.34
C LYS A 297 -48.46 20.87 -5.61
N LEU A 298 -48.36 19.62 -6.06
CA LEU A 298 -49.12 19.10 -7.20
C LEU A 298 -50.63 19.07 -6.91
N GLY A 299 -51.03 18.65 -5.71
CA GLY A 299 -52.43 18.70 -5.27
C GLY A 299 -53.01 20.11 -5.31
N LEU A 300 -52.24 21.10 -4.83
CA LEU A 300 -52.66 22.51 -4.82
C LEU A 300 -52.82 23.07 -6.25
N LYS A 301 -51.87 22.75 -7.15
CA LYS A 301 -51.96 23.13 -8.57
C LYS A 301 -53.17 22.52 -9.27
N ASN A 302 -53.48 21.26 -8.97
CA ASN A 302 -54.65 20.59 -9.54
C ASN A 302 -55.96 21.19 -9.03
N ALA A 303 -56.04 21.56 -7.75
CA ALA A 303 -57.19 22.27 -7.19
C ALA A 303 -57.38 23.66 -7.83
N GLN A 304 -56.30 24.42 -8.02
CA GLN A 304 -56.34 25.70 -8.75
C GLN A 304 -56.84 25.52 -10.19
N LYS A 305 -56.33 24.51 -10.89
CA LYS A 305 -56.73 24.21 -12.28
C LYS A 305 -58.20 23.78 -12.38
N ALA A 306 -58.71 23.04 -11.40
CA ALA A 306 -60.12 22.69 -11.31
C ALA A 306 -61.01 23.93 -11.08
N SER A 307 -60.57 24.89 -10.25
CA SER A 307 -61.30 26.15 -10.04
C SER A 307 -61.35 27.02 -11.31
N LEU A 308 -60.25 27.09 -12.07
CA LEU A 308 -60.18 27.82 -13.34
C LEU A 308 -61.03 27.14 -14.43
N GLY A 309 -61.11 25.81 -14.43
CA GLY A 309 -62.00 25.06 -15.33
C GLY A 309 -63.49 25.36 -15.10
N LEU A 310 -63.90 25.51 -13.83
CA LEU A 310 -65.27 25.91 -13.47
C LEU A 310 -65.59 27.35 -13.89
N GLN A 311 -64.63 28.28 -13.83
CA GLN A 311 -64.81 29.65 -14.32
C GLN A 311 -65.00 29.72 -15.84
N HIS A 312 -64.27 28.91 -16.61
CA HIS A 312 -64.45 28.86 -18.07
C HIS A 312 -65.74 28.16 -18.51
N SER A 313 -66.28 27.23 -17.71
CA SER A 313 -67.60 26.63 -17.96
C SER A 313 -68.74 27.65 -17.81
N HIS A 314 -68.61 28.64 -16.93
CA HIS A 314 -69.61 29.68 -16.76
C HIS A 314 -69.58 30.76 -17.85
N GLN A 315 -68.40 31.05 -18.44
CA GLN A 315 -68.29 31.96 -19.58
C GLN A 315 -68.79 31.36 -20.92
N GLY A 316 -68.90 30.04 -21.01
CA GLY A 316 -69.39 29.34 -22.21
C GLY A 316 -70.90 29.50 -22.47
N MET A 317 -71.71 29.82 -21.46
CA MET A 317 -73.17 29.94 -21.61
C MET A 317 -73.67 31.33 -22.02
N HIS A 318 -72.80 32.35 -22.06
CA HIS A 318 -73.18 33.71 -22.47
C HIS A 318 -72.91 34.03 -23.95
N LYS A 319 -72.48 33.07 -24.77
CA LYS A 319 -72.02 33.30 -26.15
C LYS A 319 -72.96 32.85 -27.27
N GLU A 320 -74.24 32.61 -27.00
CA GLU A 320 -75.22 32.19 -28.02
C GLU A 320 -76.26 33.24 -28.45
N VAL A 321 -76.19 34.50 -27.98
CA VAL A 321 -77.07 35.57 -28.49
C VAL A 321 -76.31 36.87 -28.71
N SER A 322 -75.56 36.96 -29.81
CA SER A 322 -75.23 38.24 -30.45
C SER A 322 -74.72 37.97 -31.87
N ALA A 323 -75.67 37.80 -32.78
CA ALA A 323 -75.44 38.01 -34.20
C ALA A 323 -76.03 39.39 -34.51
N ASP A 324 -75.18 40.42 -34.61
CA ASP A 324 -75.39 41.45 -35.63
C ASP A 324 -74.18 42.38 -35.80
N HIS A 325 -73.87 42.60 -37.08
CA HIS A 325 -73.18 43.74 -37.69
C HIS A 325 -71.64 43.77 -37.77
N ASP A 326 -71.18 43.17 -38.87
CA ASP A 326 -70.25 43.79 -39.83
C ASP A 326 -70.55 45.28 -40.06
N ILE A 327 -69.53 46.13 -39.93
CA ILE A 327 -69.19 47.34 -40.72
C ILE A 327 -68.01 48.00 -39.99
N LYS A 328 -66.78 47.78 -40.47
CA LYS A 328 -65.59 48.67 -40.38
C LYS A 328 -64.29 47.95 -40.79
N ALA A 329 -64.21 47.56 -42.06
CA ALA A 329 -62.95 47.18 -42.69
C ALA A 329 -62.94 47.62 -44.17
N TYR A 330 -63.06 48.93 -44.40
CA TYR A 330 -62.72 49.56 -45.67
C TYR A 330 -62.23 50.97 -45.35
N ILE A 331 -61.11 51.38 -45.97
CA ILE A 331 -60.35 52.62 -45.76
C ILE A 331 -59.25 52.55 -44.69
N ALA A 332 -58.10 51.97 -45.06
CA ALA A 332 -56.79 52.39 -44.57
C ALA A 332 -55.67 51.89 -45.51
N SER A 333 -55.63 52.42 -46.73
CA SER A 333 -54.42 52.41 -47.55
C SER A 333 -54.39 53.64 -48.45
N SER A 334 -53.21 54.26 -48.56
CA SER A 334 -52.88 55.44 -49.37
C SER A 334 -53.08 56.82 -48.71
N SER A 335 -51.99 57.38 -48.19
CA SER A 335 -51.28 58.46 -48.90
C SER A 335 -50.08 58.97 -48.10
N LYS A 336 -48.93 58.92 -48.76
CA LYS A 336 -47.76 59.75 -48.47
C LYS A 336 -48.04 61.16 -48.99
N ALA A 337 -47.66 62.20 -48.25
CA ALA A 337 -46.79 63.29 -48.70
C ALA A 337 -47.00 64.60 -47.89
N ASN A 338 -45.86 65.16 -47.48
CA ASN A 338 -45.54 66.57 -47.28
C ASN A 338 -46.28 67.43 -46.24
N GLY A 339 -45.46 68.03 -45.37
CA GLY A 339 -45.36 69.50 -45.39
C GLY A 339 -45.57 70.23 -44.07
N THR A 340 -44.46 70.41 -43.32
CA THR A 340 -43.98 71.68 -42.73
C THR A 340 -44.84 72.52 -41.77
N ALA A 341 -44.24 72.76 -40.57
CA ALA A 341 -44.22 74.01 -39.77
C ALA A 341 -45.57 74.54 -39.22
N THR A 342 -45.73 75.06 -38.00
CA THR A 342 -44.84 75.68 -37.00
C THR A 342 -45.64 75.94 -35.71
N LYS A 343 -44.93 76.01 -34.56
CA LYS A 343 -45.22 76.83 -33.34
C LYS A 343 -46.39 76.47 -32.40
N THR A 344 -46.03 75.81 -31.28
CA THR A 344 -46.13 76.24 -29.84
C THR A 344 -47.12 77.36 -29.41
N PRO A 345 -47.40 77.53 -28.10
CA PRO A 345 -47.80 76.58 -27.03
C PRO A 345 -48.99 77.19 -26.19
N VAL A 346 -49.14 76.79 -24.91
CA VAL A 346 -49.93 77.42 -23.80
C VAL A 346 -51.34 76.84 -23.62
N GLU A 347 -51.57 76.05 -22.54
CA GLU A 347 -52.30 76.39 -21.27
C GLU A 347 -53.77 76.81 -21.53
N ASP A 348 -54.79 76.51 -20.75
CA ASP A 348 -54.98 75.81 -19.49
C ASP A 348 -56.51 75.57 -19.36
N GLU A 349 -56.88 74.78 -18.36
CA GLU A 349 -58.07 74.88 -17.51
C GLU A 349 -59.48 75.13 -18.11
N VAL A 350 -60.38 74.17 -17.86
CA VAL A 350 -61.54 74.29 -16.94
C VAL A 350 -62.54 75.39 -17.33
N GLU A 351 -63.73 74.99 -17.76
CA GLU A 351 -64.98 75.30 -17.04
C GLU A 351 -66.19 74.72 -17.76
N GLY A 352 -67.09 74.14 -16.97
CA GLY A 352 -68.39 73.68 -17.41
C GLY A 352 -69.31 74.85 -17.74
N SER A 353 -70.33 74.57 -18.55
CA SER A 353 -71.48 75.45 -18.68
C SER A 353 -72.72 74.64 -18.97
N THR A 354 -73.51 74.51 -17.90
CA THR A 354 -74.92 74.16 -17.83
C THR A 354 -75.71 74.99 -18.84
N LEU A 355 -76.45 74.33 -19.74
CA LEU A 355 -77.35 75.03 -20.67
C LEU A 355 -78.78 74.55 -20.43
N VAL A 356 -79.50 75.41 -19.70
CA VAL A 356 -80.96 75.43 -19.54
C VAL A 356 -81.55 75.85 -20.88
N ILE A 357 -82.40 75.02 -21.48
CA ILE A 357 -83.20 75.41 -22.65
C ILE A 357 -84.65 75.58 -22.19
N SER A 358 -85.09 76.84 -22.27
CA SER A 358 -86.43 77.33 -22.05
C SER A 358 -87.40 76.84 -23.11
N ALA A 359 -88.63 76.60 -22.66
CA ALA A 359 -89.80 76.32 -23.48
C ALA A 359 -90.13 77.47 -24.45
N SER A 360 -90.51 77.12 -25.67
CA SER A 360 -91.25 77.98 -26.60
C SER A 360 -92.49 77.23 -27.10
N GLU A 361 -93.63 77.89 -26.97
CA GLU A 361 -94.98 77.46 -27.38
C GLU A 361 -95.06 77.09 -28.88
N PRO A 362 -95.81 76.05 -29.27
CA PRO A 362 -96.09 75.76 -30.67
C PRO A 362 -97.44 76.36 -31.12
N ALA A 363 -97.37 77.00 -32.29
CA ALA A 363 -98.51 77.48 -33.05
C ALA A 363 -99.44 76.34 -33.50
N ALA A 364 -100.74 76.59 -33.41
CA ALA A 364 -101.81 75.71 -33.86
C ALA A 364 -101.73 75.45 -35.38
N ALA A 365 -101.38 74.22 -35.75
CA ALA A 365 -101.53 73.69 -37.11
C ALA A 365 -102.49 72.48 -37.05
N ALA A 366 -103.53 72.54 -37.89
CA ALA A 366 -104.64 71.59 -37.93
C ALA A 366 -104.17 70.13 -38.10
N VAL A 367 -104.48 69.31 -37.10
CA VAL A 367 -104.23 67.86 -37.06
C VAL A 367 -105.18 67.16 -38.03
N ARG A 368 -104.62 66.42 -39.00
CA ARG A 368 -105.36 65.42 -39.79
C ARG A 368 -105.39 64.09 -39.01
N PRO A 369 -106.50 63.33 -39.06
CA PRO A 369 -106.57 62.04 -38.38
C PRO A 369 -105.55 61.05 -38.98
N VAL A 370 -104.72 60.47 -38.11
CA VAL A 370 -103.77 59.41 -38.47
C VAL A 370 -104.54 58.10 -38.56
N VAL A 371 -104.69 57.61 -39.78
CA VAL A 371 -105.33 56.33 -40.08
C VAL A 371 -104.22 55.29 -40.20
N CYS A 372 -104.42 54.09 -39.63
CA CYS A 372 -103.47 52.99 -39.75
C CYS A 372 -103.30 52.56 -41.22
N ASP A 373 -102.09 52.71 -41.77
CA ASP A 373 -101.79 52.41 -43.19
C ASP A 373 -102.01 50.94 -43.59
N ALA A 374 -102.16 50.03 -42.63
CA ALA A 374 -102.38 48.60 -42.90
C ALA A 374 -103.86 48.19 -42.93
N CYS A 375 -104.76 48.90 -42.26
CA CYS A 375 -106.17 48.48 -42.15
C CYS A 375 -107.20 49.61 -42.32
N LEU A 376 -106.77 50.86 -42.56
CA LEU A 376 -107.61 52.04 -42.81
C LEU A 376 -108.69 52.32 -41.75
N GLN A 377 -108.57 51.72 -40.55
CA GLN A 377 -109.43 52.06 -39.41
C GLN A 377 -108.77 53.14 -38.55
N GLU A 378 -109.58 54.07 -38.04
CA GLU A 378 -109.15 55.10 -37.10
C GLU A 378 -108.63 54.42 -35.83
N ILE A 379 -107.35 54.68 -35.50
CA ILE A 379 -106.74 54.15 -34.28
C ILE A 379 -107.41 54.87 -33.11
N ASN A 380 -108.17 54.12 -32.31
CA ASN A 380 -108.73 54.65 -31.06
C ASN A 380 -107.56 54.96 -30.10
N ALA A 381 -107.20 56.24 -30.01
CA ALA A 381 -106.04 56.72 -29.26
C ALA A 381 -106.00 56.21 -27.82
N GLU A 382 -107.16 56.03 -27.19
CA GLU A 382 -107.27 55.53 -25.82
C GLU A 382 -106.77 54.08 -25.67
N GLN A 383 -106.91 53.23 -26.70
CA GLN A 383 -106.42 51.85 -26.63
C GLN A 383 -104.91 51.75 -26.79
N LEU A 384 -104.30 52.70 -27.52
CA LEU A 384 -102.85 52.75 -27.69
C LEU A 384 -102.18 53.27 -26.42
N GLU A 385 -102.74 54.32 -25.81
CA GLU A 385 -102.24 54.86 -24.55
C GLU A 385 -102.27 53.81 -23.43
N ARG A 386 -103.37 53.07 -23.27
CA ARG A 386 -103.45 51.98 -22.27
C ARG A 386 -102.43 50.86 -22.50
N LYS A 387 -102.13 50.53 -23.76
CA LYS A 387 -101.09 49.53 -24.08
C LYS A 387 -99.68 50.04 -23.76
N ILE A 388 -99.41 51.32 -24.02
CA ILE A 388 -98.13 51.94 -23.69
C ILE A 388 -97.95 51.97 -22.16
N GLU A 389 -98.98 52.34 -21.41
CA GLU A 389 -98.95 52.32 -19.94
C GLU A 389 -98.71 50.90 -19.40
N GLN A 390 -99.44 49.90 -19.92
CA GLN A 390 -99.25 48.51 -19.52
C GLN A 390 -97.81 48.03 -19.81
N MET A 391 -97.26 48.34 -20.99
CA MET A 391 -95.88 47.99 -21.33
C MET A 391 -94.87 48.72 -20.44
N GLN A 392 -95.13 49.96 -20.06
CA GLN A 392 -94.27 50.72 -19.14
C GLN A 392 -94.29 50.12 -17.73
N GLU A 393 -95.44 49.68 -17.24
CA GLU A 393 -95.55 48.99 -15.95
C GLU A 393 -94.83 47.64 -15.95
N GLU A 394 -94.99 46.83 -17.00
CA GLU A 394 -94.29 45.55 -17.16
C GLU A 394 -92.77 45.76 -17.22
N LEU A 395 -92.29 46.77 -17.94
CA LEU A 395 -90.87 47.14 -17.99
C LEU A 395 -90.35 47.57 -16.61
N GLN A 396 -91.12 48.38 -15.87
CA GLN A 396 -90.74 48.80 -14.53
C GLN A 396 -90.71 47.63 -13.53
N GLN A 397 -91.61 46.65 -13.66
CA GLN A 397 -91.58 45.44 -12.83
C GLN A 397 -90.36 44.58 -13.14
N LEU A 398 -89.99 44.42 -14.42
CA LEU A 398 -88.78 43.69 -14.84
C LEU A 398 -87.49 44.37 -14.36
N ILE A 399 -87.42 45.71 -14.41
CA ILE A 399 -86.28 46.46 -13.88
C ILE A 399 -86.14 46.22 -12.37
N LYS A 400 -87.25 46.22 -11.62
CA LYS A 400 -87.25 45.95 -10.18
C LYS A 400 -86.81 44.52 -9.86
N SER A 401 -87.28 43.52 -10.60
CA SER A 401 -86.91 42.12 -10.36
C SER A 401 -85.44 41.85 -10.70
N ASN A 402 -84.93 42.42 -11.80
CA ASN A 402 -83.52 42.29 -12.18
C ASN A 402 -82.60 42.95 -11.16
N LYS A 403 -82.96 44.12 -10.64
CA LYS A 403 -82.15 44.80 -9.61
C LYS A 403 -82.01 43.95 -8.34
N VAL A 404 -83.09 43.30 -7.90
CA VAL A 404 -83.06 42.38 -6.75
C VAL A 404 -82.20 41.14 -7.02
N ALA A 405 -82.19 40.64 -8.26
CA ALA A 405 -81.33 39.52 -8.64
C ALA A 405 -79.85 39.91 -8.70
N GLU A 406 -79.53 41.10 -9.23
CA GLU A 406 -78.18 41.66 -9.25
C GLU A 406 -77.64 41.89 -7.83
N ASP A 407 -78.46 42.47 -6.94
CA ASP A 407 -78.07 42.69 -5.54
C ASP A 407 -77.79 41.36 -4.81
N LYS A 408 -78.59 40.31 -5.06
CA LYS A 408 -78.35 38.96 -4.53
C LYS A 408 -77.07 38.33 -5.10
N HIS A 409 -76.82 38.49 -6.39
CA HIS A 409 -75.60 37.97 -7.03
C HIS A 409 -74.36 38.69 -6.48
N MET A 410 -74.42 40.01 -6.33
CA MET A 410 -73.34 40.81 -5.72
C MET A 410 -73.08 40.42 -4.27
N ALA A 411 -74.12 40.16 -3.47
CA ALA A 411 -73.96 39.69 -2.10
C ALA A 411 -73.28 38.31 -2.03
N MET A 412 -73.67 37.39 -2.91
CA MET A 412 -73.07 36.05 -2.99
C MET A 412 -71.60 36.11 -3.42
N GLU A 413 -71.25 36.97 -4.37
CA GLU A 413 -69.85 37.13 -4.78
C GLU A 413 -69.00 37.82 -3.72
N LEU A 414 -69.56 38.77 -2.96
CA LEU A 414 -68.86 39.34 -1.81
C LEU A 414 -68.54 38.26 -0.76
N GLU A 415 -69.46 37.33 -0.52
CA GLU A 415 -69.25 36.22 0.41
C GLU A 415 -68.20 35.22 -0.10
N ARG A 416 -68.18 34.94 -1.40
CA ARG A 416 -67.12 34.14 -2.04
C ARG A 416 -65.74 34.78 -1.91
N VAL A 417 -65.64 36.08 -2.17
CA VAL A 417 -64.37 36.82 -2.03
C VAL A 417 -63.88 36.77 -0.58
N ARG A 418 -64.77 36.91 0.41
CA ARG A 418 -64.42 36.76 1.83
C ARG A 418 -63.93 35.35 2.17
N ALA A 419 -64.59 34.31 1.65
CA ALA A 419 -64.17 32.92 1.86
C ALA A 419 -62.79 32.63 1.25
N VAL A 420 -62.51 33.14 0.05
CA VAL A 420 -61.20 33.01 -0.61
C VAL A 420 -60.12 33.74 0.19
N ALA A 421 -60.39 34.97 0.65
CA ALA A 421 -59.46 35.72 1.49
C ALA A 421 -59.13 35.00 2.81
N ALA A 422 -60.14 34.40 3.47
CA ALA A 422 -59.95 33.61 4.69
C ALA A 422 -59.09 32.35 4.44
N LEU A 423 -59.33 31.64 3.33
CA LEU A 423 -58.50 30.50 2.93
C LEU A 423 -57.06 30.91 2.62
N GLN A 424 -56.86 32.06 1.97
CA GLN A 424 -55.53 32.56 1.66
C GLN A 424 -54.75 32.90 2.93
N MET A 425 -55.36 33.58 3.90
CA MET A 425 -54.73 33.82 5.20
C MET A 425 -54.40 32.52 5.94
N ALA A 426 -55.26 31.50 5.88
CA ALA A 426 -54.99 30.20 6.49
C ALA A 426 -53.80 29.48 5.83
N VAL A 427 -53.67 29.57 4.51
CA VAL A 427 -52.53 29.02 3.75
C VAL A 427 -51.24 29.75 4.11
N GLU A 428 -51.26 31.08 4.19
CA GLU A 428 -50.09 31.89 4.58
C GLU A 428 -49.64 31.56 6.02
N ASN A 429 -50.57 31.42 6.96
CA ASN A 429 -50.28 31.02 8.34
C ASN A 429 -49.67 29.60 8.39
N HIS A 430 -50.22 28.64 7.64
CA HIS A 430 -49.67 27.30 7.58
C HIS A 430 -48.28 27.25 6.92
N GLN A 431 -48.05 28.05 5.87
CA GLN A 431 -46.72 28.18 5.25
C GLN A 431 -45.70 28.78 6.22
N SER A 432 -46.09 29.77 7.01
CA SER A 432 -45.26 30.35 8.06
C SER A 432 -44.89 29.31 9.14
N GLN A 433 -45.86 28.56 9.64
CA GLN A 433 -45.62 27.46 10.61
C GLN A 433 -44.69 26.38 10.05
N MET A 434 -44.84 26.01 8.78
CA MET A 434 -43.96 25.04 8.12
C MET A 434 -42.54 25.58 7.93
N ALA A 435 -42.38 26.88 7.65
CA ALA A 435 -41.08 27.53 7.56
C ALA A 435 -40.37 27.55 8.92
N GLU A 436 -41.09 27.88 10.00
CA GLU A 436 -40.55 27.84 11.37
C GLU A 436 -40.14 26.43 11.79
N ALA A 437 -40.99 25.43 11.54
CA ALA A 437 -40.68 24.03 11.85
C ALA A 437 -39.45 23.54 11.07
N SER A 438 -39.35 23.88 9.77
CA SER A 438 -38.18 23.58 8.94
C SER A 438 -36.92 24.26 9.46
N ALA A 439 -37.00 25.53 9.85
CA ALA A 439 -35.87 26.26 10.41
C ALA A 439 -35.39 25.68 11.75
N LEU A 440 -36.31 25.23 12.61
CA LEU A 440 -35.98 24.55 13.86
C LEU A 440 -35.28 23.22 13.61
N GLU A 441 -35.76 22.43 12.64
CA GLU A 441 -35.15 21.15 12.28
C GLU A 441 -33.77 21.35 11.64
N GLN A 442 -33.60 22.35 10.79
CA GLN A 442 -32.28 22.74 10.25
C GLN A 442 -31.30 23.12 11.37
N LYS A 443 -31.76 23.87 12.38
CA LYS A 443 -30.94 24.20 13.56
C LYS A 443 -30.54 22.95 14.35
N ARG A 444 -31.46 21.99 14.55
CA ARG A 444 -31.17 20.70 15.20
C ARG A 444 -30.14 19.89 14.43
N VAL A 445 -30.31 19.75 13.12
CA VAL A 445 -29.35 19.04 12.26
C VAL A 445 -27.99 19.71 12.29
N HIS A 446 -27.93 21.05 12.25
CA HIS A 446 -26.67 21.79 12.33
C HIS A 446 -25.97 21.57 13.68
N ALA A 447 -26.71 21.62 14.79
CA ALA A 447 -26.15 21.35 16.13
C ALA A 447 -25.61 19.92 16.25
N THR A 448 -26.33 18.92 15.76
CA THR A 448 -25.86 17.52 15.75
C THR A 448 -24.61 17.35 14.89
N LEU A 449 -24.54 18.01 13.72
CA LEU A 449 -23.36 17.98 12.87
C LEU A 449 -22.15 18.68 13.52
N GLN A 450 -22.37 19.76 14.25
CA GLN A 450 -21.30 20.42 15.02
C GLN A 450 -20.79 19.51 16.15
N ASP A 451 -21.67 18.84 16.90
CA ASP A 451 -21.26 17.89 17.95
C ASP A 451 -20.48 16.70 17.35
N LEU A 452 -20.92 16.15 16.22
CA LEU A 452 -20.19 15.09 15.52
C LEU A 452 -18.80 15.55 15.05
N ARG A 453 -18.68 16.74 14.45
CA ARG A 453 -17.38 17.32 14.07
C ARG A 453 -16.48 17.51 15.28
N GLN A 454 -17.02 17.98 16.40
CA GLN A 454 -16.24 18.16 17.62
C GLN A 454 -15.73 16.82 18.17
N ARG A 455 -16.56 15.76 18.13
CA ARG A 455 -16.14 14.41 18.50
C ARG A 455 -15.06 13.85 17.58
N GLU A 456 -15.13 14.11 16.27
CA GLU A 456 -14.07 13.73 15.32
C GLU A 456 -12.75 14.46 15.62
N VAL A 457 -12.80 15.77 15.87
CA VAL A 457 -11.61 16.56 16.23
C VAL A 457 -10.99 16.02 17.53
N ASN A 458 -11.82 15.78 18.54
CA ASN A 458 -11.35 15.22 19.82
C ASN A 458 -10.81 13.78 19.66
N GLY A 459 -11.42 12.98 18.79
CA GLY A 459 -10.95 11.63 18.48
C GLY A 459 -9.59 11.63 17.77
N ARG A 460 -9.38 12.55 16.81
CA ARG A 460 -8.08 12.74 16.15
C ARG A 460 -7.01 13.19 17.13
N ALA A 461 -7.32 14.14 18.02
CA ALA A 461 -6.37 14.60 19.03
C ALA A 461 -5.93 13.47 19.96
N ARG A 462 -6.85 12.61 20.42
CA ARG A 462 -6.51 11.42 21.23
C ARG A 462 -5.66 10.41 20.46
N ALA A 463 -6.00 10.15 19.20
CA ALA A 463 -5.20 9.25 18.36
C ALA A 463 -3.78 9.80 18.11
N GLU A 464 -3.62 11.12 17.96
CA GLU A 464 -2.32 11.78 17.86
C GLU A 464 -1.52 11.67 19.18
N GLU A 465 -2.17 11.86 20.34
CA GLU A 465 -1.55 11.66 21.66
C GLU A 465 -1.07 10.21 21.85
N GLU A 466 -1.92 9.22 21.55
CA GLU A 466 -1.58 7.79 21.61
C GLU A 466 -0.44 7.44 20.65
N TRP A 467 -0.44 8.01 19.44
CA TRP A 467 0.62 7.79 18.46
C TRP A 467 1.95 8.41 18.90
N MET A 468 1.93 9.60 19.50
CA MET A 468 3.11 10.25 20.07
C MET A 468 3.67 9.46 21.26
N GLU A 469 2.80 8.88 22.10
CA GLU A 469 3.22 8.00 23.20
C GLU A 469 3.87 6.72 22.67
N LEU A 470 3.28 6.08 21.64
CA LEU A 470 3.87 4.92 20.97
C LEU A 470 5.23 5.24 20.34
N GLN A 471 5.38 6.39 19.69
CA GLN A 471 6.67 6.85 19.16
C GLN A 471 7.70 7.02 20.27
N SER A 472 7.32 7.62 21.40
CA SER A 472 8.20 7.75 22.56
C SER A 472 8.61 6.38 23.13
N GLN A 473 7.69 5.42 23.21
CA GLN A 473 7.99 4.06 23.66
C GLN A 473 8.95 3.34 22.70
N LEU A 474 8.74 3.44 21.39
CA LEU A 474 9.64 2.87 20.38
C LEU A 474 11.03 3.50 20.43
N GLN A 475 11.12 4.81 20.68
CA GLN A 475 12.39 5.48 20.81
C GLN A 475 13.16 5.03 22.07
N ARG A 476 12.47 4.88 23.21
CA ARG A 476 13.07 4.30 24.43
C ARG A 476 13.56 2.87 24.18
N GLN A 477 12.77 2.05 23.50
CA GLN A 477 13.19 0.68 23.15
C GLN A 477 14.41 0.66 22.22
N ARG A 478 14.50 1.59 21.27
CA ARG A 478 15.69 1.75 20.41
C ARG A 478 16.91 2.16 21.24
N GLU A 479 16.78 3.14 22.13
CA GLU A 479 17.87 3.59 23.00
C GLU A 479 18.35 2.47 23.94
N GLU A 480 17.41 1.72 24.55
CA GLU A 480 17.73 0.54 25.35
C GLU A 480 18.44 -0.55 24.53
N TRP A 481 17.99 -0.78 23.30
CA TRP A 481 18.61 -1.75 22.40
C TRP A 481 20.03 -1.32 21.98
N GLU A 482 20.22 -0.05 21.63
CA GLU A 482 21.54 0.51 21.30
C GLU A 482 22.49 0.44 22.51
N ALA A 483 21.98 0.70 23.73
CA ALA A 483 22.73 0.53 24.95
C ALA A 483 23.14 -0.94 25.18
N ARG A 484 22.22 -1.90 25.02
CA ARG A 484 22.51 -3.35 25.13
C ARG A 484 23.52 -3.80 24.08
N ARG A 485 23.38 -3.35 22.83
CA ARG A 485 24.32 -3.65 21.74
C ARG A 485 25.70 -3.07 22.03
N SER A 486 25.77 -1.85 22.54
CA SER A 486 27.03 -1.20 22.92
C SER A 486 27.73 -1.97 24.06
N GLN A 487 26.97 -2.39 25.08
CA GLN A 487 27.50 -3.23 26.17
C GLN A 487 27.98 -4.59 25.68
N ALA A 488 27.23 -5.25 24.80
CA ALA A 488 27.62 -6.54 24.21
C ALA A 488 28.90 -6.41 23.37
N LEU A 489 29.03 -5.36 22.56
CA LEU A 489 30.26 -5.08 21.80
C LEU A 489 31.44 -4.78 22.71
N ALA A 490 31.23 -4.07 23.82
CA ALA A 490 32.27 -3.81 24.80
C ALA A 490 32.72 -5.09 25.54
N ALA A 491 31.79 -5.98 25.88
CA ALA A 491 32.08 -7.28 26.46
C ALA A 491 32.87 -8.17 25.48
N TRP A 492 32.41 -8.25 24.23
CA TRP A 492 33.10 -9.01 23.19
C TRP A 492 34.53 -8.51 22.94
N ARG A 493 34.75 -7.18 22.92
CA ARG A 493 36.11 -6.62 22.81
C ARG A 493 37.01 -7.01 23.98
N LYS A 494 36.47 -7.08 25.21
CA LYS A 494 37.23 -7.55 26.37
C LYS A 494 37.60 -9.03 26.24
N GLU A 495 36.65 -9.88 25.82
CA GLU A 495 36.92 -11.29 25.55
C GLU A 495 37.96 -11.47 24.44
N GLU A 496 37.89 -10.67 23.37
CA GLU A 496 38.88 -10.68 22.29
C GLU A 496 40.28 -10.27 22.79
N GLU A 497 40.37 -9.24 23.64
CA GLU A 497 41.63 -8.84 24.27
C GLU A 497 42.18 -9.91 25.24
N GLU A 498 41.32 -10.56 26.02
CA GLU A 498 41.69 -11.65 26.91
C GLU A 498 42.17 -12.88 26.14
N ALA A 499 41.48 -13.25 25.06
CA ALA A 499 41.89 -14.33 24.16
C ALA A 499 43.24 -14.02 23.51
N LYS A 500 43.46 -12.78 23.05
CA LYS A 500 44.76 -12.33 22.53
C LYS A 500 45.87 -12.43 23.58
N ARG A 501 45.59 -12.05 24.83
CA ARG A 501 46.55 -12.18 25.95
C ARG A 501 46.85 -13.64 26.27
N GLN A 502 45.84 -14.50 26.34
CA GLN A 502 46.01 -15.93 26.56
C GLN A 502 46.83 -16.58 25.44
N TRP A 503 46.54 -16.22 24.19
CA TRP A 503 47.31 -16.70 23.04
C TRP A 503 48.77 -16.23 23.08
N GLN A 504 49.03 -14.95 23.42
CA GLN A 504 50.39 -14.45 23.61
C GLN A 504 51.12 -15.19 24.74
N GLN A 505 50.45 -15.48 25.86
CA GLN A 505 51.01 -16.27 26.96
C GLN A 505 51.31 -17.70 26.52
N GLN A 506 50.42 -18.34 25.75
CA GLN A 506 50.66 -19.67 25.19
C GLN A 506 51.86 -19.66 24.24
N GLN A 507 51.98 -18.67 23.35
CA GLN A 507 53.14 -18.52 22.47
C GLN A 507 54.45 -18.33 23.24
N GLN A 508 54.44 -17.52 24.30
CA GLN A 508 55.60 -17.34 25.17
C GLN A 508 55.98 -18.64 25.89
N SER A 509 55.01 -19.37 26.44
CA SER A 509 55.26 -20.67 27.09
C SER A 509 55.78 -21.71 26.10
N ALA A 510 55.26 -21.74 24.88
CA ALA A 510 55.71 -22.65 23.82
C ALA A 510 57.13 -22.29 23.36
N ALA A 511 57.47 -21.01 23.28
CA ALA A 511 58.82 -20.54 22.98
C ALA A 511 59.81 -20.93 24.10
N ILE A 512 59.43 -20.77 25.36
CA ILE A 512 60.24 -21.21 26.51
C ILE A 512 60.44 -22.73 26.47
N ALA A 513 59.38 -23.51 26.26
CA ALA A 513 59.46 -24.96 26.15
C ALA A 513 60.33 -25.43 24.98
N ARG A 514 60.29 -24.72 23.83
CA ARG A 514 61.17 -24.98 22.69
C ARG A 514 62.64 -24.67 23.03
N ALA A 515 62.90 -23.55 23.70
CA ALA A 515 64.25 -23.18 24.15
C ALA A 515 64.81 -24.21 25.15
N GLU A 516 63.99 -24.69 26.10
CA GLU A 516 64.38 -25.77 27.00
C GLU A 516 64.67 -27.08 26.28
N ARG A 517 63.84 -27.46 25.29
CA ARG A 517 64.09 -28.65 24.47
C ARG A 517 65.40 -28.53 23.69
N LEU A 518 65.69 -27.36 23.10
CA LEU A 518 66.94 -27.11 22.41
C LEU A 518 68.15 -27.17 23.36
N SER A 519 68.03 -26.62 24.57
CA SER A 519 69.06 -26.73 25.61
C SER A 519 69.28 -28.19 26.03
N LYS A 520 68.21 -28.96 26.24
CA LYS A 520 68.29 -30.40 26.55
C LYS A 520 68.93 -31.20 25.40
N LEU A 521 68.62 -30.86 24.14
CA LEU A 521 69.23 -31.49 22.97
C LEU A 521 70.72 -31.14 22.85
N GLN A 522 71.12 -29.90 23.13
CA GLN A 522 72.53 -29.51 23.19
C GLN A 522 73.28 -30.24 24.31
N ALA A 523 72.67 -30.41 25.48
CA ALA A 523 73.23 -31.21 26.59
C ALA A 523 73.29 -32.72 26.25
N ALA A 524 72.30 -33.23 25.51
CA ALA A 524 72.33 -34.61 25.02
C ALA A 524 73.42 -34.81 23.96
N GLN A 525 73.66 -33.82 23.09
CA GLN A 525 74.75 -33.85 22.11
C GLN A 525 76.14 -33.80 22.78
N SER A 526 76.30 -33.04 23.87
CA SER A 526 77.56 -33.08 24.64
C SER A 526 77.78 -34.44 25.30
N LEU A 527 76.73 -35.03 25.90
CA LEU A 527 76.78 -36.38 26.47
C LEU A 527 77.06 -37.46 25.41
N GLN A 528 76.57 -37.29 24.18
CA GLN A 528 76.84 -38.19 23.08
C GLN A 528 78.30 -38.07 22.59
N GLY A 529 78.86 -36.85 22.66
CA GLY A 529 80.30 -36.62 22.48
C GLY A 529 81.14 -37.31 23.56
N ASP A 530 80.73 -37.21 24.83
CA ASP A 530 81.40 -37.87 25.96
C ASP A 530 81.29 -39.40 25.88
N LEU A 531 80.13 -39.93 25.47
CA LEU A 531 79.93 -41.36 25.25
C LEU A 531 80.78 -41.88 24.08
N ALA A 532 80.91 -41.13 23.00
CA ALA A 532 81.80 -41.49 21.89
C ALA A 532 83.27 -41.52 22.34
N LEU A 533 83.67 -40.61 23.24
CA LEU A 533 85.00 -40.58 23.83
C LEU A 533 85.23 -41.76 24.78
N ALA A 534 84.24 -42.11 25.60
CA ALA A 534 84.25 -43.28 26.47
C ALA A 534 84.26 -44.60 25.68
N GLN A 535 83.50 -44.71 24.59
CA GLN A 535 83.53 -45.87 23.69
C GLN A 535 84.89 -46.03 23.02
N ARG A 536 85.55 -44.91 22.64
CA ARG A 536 86.91 -44.94 22.09
C ARG A 536 87.93 -45.41 23.13
N GLN A 537 87.80 -44.99 24.39
CA GLN A 537 88.63 -45.48 25.50
C GLN A 537 88.36 -46.96 25.81
N LEU A 538 87.09 -47.40 25.77
CA LEU A 538 86.71 -48.80 25.93
C LEU A 538 87.29 -49.66 24.80
N MET A 539 87.30 -49.16 23.56
CA MET A 539 87.88 -49.90 22.43
C MET A 539 89.40 -50.07 22.59
N LEU A 540 90.09 -49.05 23.09
CA LEU A 540 91.52 -49.13 23.43
C LEU A 540 91.76 -50.07 24.63
N ALA A 541 90.86 -50.11 25.60
CA ALA A 541 90.91 -51.07 26.72
C ALA A 541 90.67 -52.52 26.25
N VAL A 542 89.73 -52.74 25.32
CA VAL A 542 89.48 -54.07 24.73
C VAL A 542 90.65 -54.51 23.85
N GLN A 543 91.29 -53.61 23.12
CA GLN A 543 92.52 -53.90 22.36
C GLN A 543 93.67 -54.30 23.30
N SER A 544 93.87 -53.58 24.40
CA SER A 544 94.90 -53.93 25.40
C SER A 544 94.57 -55.22 26.17
N ILE A 545 93.29 -55.52 26.45
CA ILE A 545 92.86 -56.81 27.01
C ILE A 545 93.11 -57.96 26.02
N ASN A 546 92.85 -57.76 24.73
CA ASN A 546 93.14 -58.78 23.71
C ASN A 546 94.65 -58.98 23.49
N GLU A 547 95.47 -57.92 23.59
CA GLU A 547 96.93 -58.05 23.59
C GLU A 547 97.46 -58.79 24.82
N LEU A 548 96.86 -58.59 25.99
CA LEU A 548 97.19 -59.35 27.20
C LEU A 548 96.74 -60.82 27.09
N ARG A 549 95.59 -61.08 26.46
CA ARG A 549 95.08 -62.44 26.20
C ARG A 549 95.94 -63.24 25.23
N LEU A 550 96.63 -62.57 24.29
CA LEU A 550 97.62 -63.17 23.39
C LEU A 550 98.98 -63.43 24.08
N ARG A 551 99.31 -62.73 25.17
CA ARG A 551 100.57 -62.90 25.91
C ARG A 551 100.53 -63.93 27.03
N HIS A 552 99.34 -64.30 27.53
CA HIS A 552 99.18 -65.27 28.63
C HIS A 552 98.00 -66.24 28.41
N PRO A 553 98.18 -67.32 27.64
CA PRO A 553 97.12 -68.29 27.35
C PRO A 553 96.67 -69.15 28.56
N GLU A 554 97.40 -69.12 29.67
CA GLU A 554 97.15 -70.01 30.83
C GLU A 554 96.07 -69.52 31.82
N LEU A 555 95.49 -68.33 31.60
CA LEU A 555 94.45 -67.76 32.49
C LEU A 555 93.00 -68.04 32.02
N SER A 556 92.81 -68.81 30.95
CA SER A 556 91.50 -69.08 30.34
C SER A 556 90.69 -70.22 30.97
N GLU A 557 91.22 -70.94 31.97
CA GLU A 557 90.68 -72.25 32.37
C GLU A 557 90.01 -72.29 33.77
N LYS A 558 89.69 -71.15 34.40
CA LYS A 558 89.13 -71.15 35.78
C LYS A 558 87.88 -70.30 36.04
N MET A 559 87.11 -69.90 35.03
CA MET A 559 85.84 -69.20 35.27
C MET A 559 84.68 -69.79 34.47
N ALA A 560 84.14 -70.90 34.96
CA ALA A 560 82.80 -71.38 34.62
C ALA A 560 81.99 -71.49 35.93
N LEU A 561 80.98 -70.63 36.07
CA LEU A 561 79.97 -70.69 37.13
C LEU A 561 78.56 -70.69 36.51
N PRO A 562 77.56 -71.29 37.18
CA PRO A 562 76.44 -71.97 36.55
C PRO A 562 75.18 -71.10 36.42
N ILE A 563 74.41 -71.34 35.36
CA ILE A 563 73.06 -70.77 35.16
C ILE A 563 72.04 -71.85 35.53
N GLY A 564 71.15 -71.51 36.47
CA GLY A 564 70.11 -72.39 37.00
C GLY A 564 68.91 -72.57 36.08
N ASP A 565 68.30 -73.74 36.22
CA ASP A 565 67.20 -74.33 35.43
C ASP A 565 65.86 -74.20 36.19
N PRO A 566 64.76 -73.67 35.61
CA PRO A 566 63.47 -73.57 36.29
C PRO A 566 62.46 -74.59 35.73
N ASN A 567 62.54 -75.84 36.17
CA ASN A 567 61.51 -76.85 35.94
C ASN A 567 61.30 -77.67 37.22
N ASN A 568 60.35 -77.27 38.07
CA ASN A 568 59.90 -78.13 39.17
C ASN A 568 58.53 -77.71 39.73
N HIS A 569 57.49 -78.50 39.47
CA HIS A 569 56.42 -78.77 40.46
C HIS A 569 55.74 -80.12 40.13
N GLN A 570 55.96 -81.09 41.02
CA GLN A 570 55.26 -82.37 41.14
C GLN A 570 53.90 -82.21 41.86
N PRO A 571 52.92 -83.11 41.63
CA PRO A 571 51.75 -83.29 42.48
C PRO A 571 51.92 -84.46 43.48
N PRO A 572 51.13 -84.52 44.58
CA PRO A 572 51.22 -85.58 45.58
C PRO A 572 50.28 -86.77 45.32
N ALA A 573 50.66 -87.91 45.89
CA ALA A 573 49.97 -89.20 45.88
C ALA A 573 49.46 -89.56 47.28
N VAL A 574 48.30 -90.23 47.43
CA VAL A 574 47.99 -91.14 48.57
C VAL A 574 46.87 -92.17 48.23
N SER A 575 47.15 -93.45 48.50
CA SER A 575 46.35 -94.64 48.96
C SER A 575 44.97 -94.97 48.36
N GLU A 576 44.65 -96.15 47.79
CA GLU A 576 44.80 -97.58 48.17
C GLU A 576 43.54 -98.17 48.87
N GLN A 577 43.05 -99.29 48.29
CA GLN A 577 42.16 -100.36 48.80
C GLN A 577 40.75 -100.49 48.17
N LEU A 578 40.60 -101.44 47.23
CA LEU A 578 39.57 -102.51 47.24
C LEU A 578 39.77 -103.42 46.02
N ILE A 579 40.32 -104.62 46.28
CA ILE A 579 40.58 -105.65 45.27
C ILE A 579 39.26 -106.36 44.94
N LEU A 580 38.70 -106.04 43.77
CA LEU A 580 37.70 -106.84 43.07
C LEU A 580 38.42 -107.66 41.98
N THR A 581 37.89 -108.84 41.67
CA THR A 581 38.48 -109.86 40.79
C THR A 581 38.76 -109.36 39.36
N ARG A 582 39.92 -109.76 38.81
CA ARG A 582 40.57 -109.20 37.60
C ARG A 582 39.79 -109.38 36.29
N GLU A 583 38.77 -110.24 36.27
CA GLU A 583 37.92 -110.51 35.10
C GLU A 583 36.64 -109.67 35.11
N GLU A 584 36.05 -109.39 36.28
CA GLU A 584 34.89 -108.50 36.43
C GLU A 584 35.29 -107.02 36.27
N GLN A 585 36.50 -106.64 36.72
CA GLN A 585 37.06 -105.30 36.50
C GLN A 585 37.31 -104.99 35.02
N LYS A 586 37.61 -106.00 34.19
CA LYS A 586 37.89 -105.81 32.76
C LYS A 586 36.60 -105.61 31.96
N GLU A 587 35.53 -106.33 32.30
CA GLU A 587 34.19 -106.11 31.74
C GLU A 587 33.55 -104.83 32.26
N ALA A 588 33.71 -104.49 33.55
CA ALA A 588 33.26 -103.24 34.11
C ALA A 588 34.03 -102.04 33.53
N LEU A 589 35.34 -102.13 33.32
CA LEU A 589 36.13 -101.11 32.62
C LEU A 589 35.77 -101.00 31.15
N LEU A 590 35.40 -102.10 30.46
CA LEU A 590 34.93 -102.03 29.07
C LEU A 590 33.53 -101.41 28.96
N ARG A 591 32.62 -101.69 29.90
CA ARG A 591 31.31 -101.04 30.01
C ARG A 591 31.45 -99.56 30.38
N TYR A 592 32.28 -99.26 31.38
CA TYR A 592 32.59 -97.89 31.81
C TYR A 592 33.32 -97.11 30.72
N ASN A 593 34.24 -97.72 29.95
CA ASN A 593 34.92 -97.02 28.86
C ASN A 593 34.00 -96.85 27.65
N LYS A 594 33.06 -97.77 27.38
CA LYS A 594 31.98 -97.55 26.40
C LYS A 594 31.01 -96.45 26.84
N GLU A 595 30.66 -96.39 28.12
CA GLU A 595 29.81 -95.33 28.70
C GLU A 595 30.55 -93.99 28.73
N VAL A 596 31.83 -93.95 29.11
CA VAL A 596 32.65 -92.73 29.06
C VAL A 596 32.89 -92.28 27.61
N GLN A 597 32.97 -93.20 26.64
CA GLN A 597 33.03 -92.84 25.22
C GLN A 597 31.69 -92.34 24.69
N SER A 598 30.56 -92.92 25.11
CA SER A 598 29.23 -92.44 24.70
C SER A 598 28.87 -91.09 25.36
N VAL A 599 29.18 -90.93 26.64
CA VAL A 599 29.08 -89.67 27.38
C VAL A 599 30.06 -88.65 26.82
N GLY A 600 31.30 -89.03 26.52
CA GLY A 600 32.30 -88.14 25.91
C GLY A 600 31.94 -87.70 24.48
N ALA A 601 31.27 -88.55 23.71
CA ALA A 601 30.68 -88.15 22.42
C ALA A 601 29.49 -87.20 22.61
N GLY A 602 28.66 -87.42 23.64
CA GLY A 602 27.58 -86.50 24.04
C GLY A 602 28.10 -85.13 24.49
N VAL A 603 29.14 -85.09 25.33
CA VAL A 603 29.78 -83.86 25.83
C VAL A 603 30.41 -83.08 24.68
N ARG A 604 31.14 -83.72 23.76
CA ARG A 604 31.66 -83.05 22.56
C ARG A 604 30.55 -82.54 21.64
N GLY A 605 29.44 -83.28 21.54
CA GLY A 605 28.23 -82.84 20.83
C GLY A 605 27.60 -81.59 21.45
N LEU A 606 27.51 -81.56 22.79
CA LEU A 606 27.03 -80.42 23.57
C LEU A 606 27.96 -79.22 23.50
N GLU A 607 29.28 -79.39 23.63
CA GLU A 607 30.27 -78.33 23.45
C GLU A 607 30.18 -77.70 22.06
N SER A 608 30.05 -78.54 21.03
CA SER A 608 29.87 -78.10 19.65
C SER A 608 28.56 -77.32 19.47
N ALA A 609 27.48 -77.73 20.14
CA ALA A 609 26.20 -77.04 20.11
C ALA A 609 26.24 -75.70 20.88
N LEU A 610 26.94 -75.66 22.02
CA LEU A 610 27.10 -74.47 22.86
C LEU A 610 27.98 -73.41 22.18
N LEU A 611 29.03 -73.84 21.47
CA LEU A 611 29.85 -72.95 20.65
C LEU A 611 29.04 -72.34 19.49
N ARG A 612 28.22 -73.15 18.80
CA ARG A 612 27.30 -72.66 17.76
C ARG A 612 26.27 -71.69 18.35
N PHE A 613 25.76 -71.96 19.54
CA PHE A 613 24.82 -71.07 20.23
C PHE A 613 25.46 -69.73 20.63
N LYS A 614 26.73 -69.72 21.05
CA LYS A 614 27.49 -68.47 21.30
C LYS A 614 27.72 -67.67 20.02
N GLN A 615 28.19 -68.33 18.96
CA GLN A 615 28.35 -67.70 17.63
C GLN A 615 27.03 -67.15 17.11
N PHE A 616 25.93 -67.85 17.38
CA PHE A 616 24.57 -67.45 17.05
C PHE A 616 24.13 -66.19 17.82
N SER A 617 24.30 -66.19 19.15
CA SER A 617 24.01 -65.04 20.02
C SER A 617 24.74 -63.79 19.53
N GLU A 618 26.03 -63.92 19.18
CA GLU A 618 26.80 -62.79 18.67
C GLU A 618 26.32 -62.32 17.29
N ARG A 619 25.96 -63.22 16.37
CA ARG A 619 25.33 -62.83 15.08
C ARG A 619 24.01 -62.08 15.30
N CYS A 620 23.16 -62.52 16.22
CA CYS A 620 21.92 -61.81 16.54
C CYS A 620 22.17 -60.44 17.18
N LYS A 621 23.15 -60.32 18.08
CA LYS A 621 23.51 -59.02 18.67
C LYS A 621 24.05 -58.06 17.62
N VAL A 622 24.85 -58.54 16.67
CA VAL A 622 25.38 -57.71 15.57
C VAL A 622 24.26 -57.25 14.64
N LEU A 623 23.33 -58.14 14.28
CA LEU A 623 22.16 -57.78 13.46
C LEU A 623 21.21 -56.82 14.20
N ALA A 624 20.98 -57.04 15.49
CA ALA A 624 20.12 -56.18 16.32
C ALA A 624 20.73 -54.80 16.61
N ARG A 625 22.07 -54.70 16.62
CA ARG A 625 22.80 -53.44 16.81
C ARG A 625 23.15 -52.73 15.52
N GLY A 626 22.85 -53.32 14.36
CA GLY A 626 23.16 -52.71 13.07
C GLY A 626 22.46 -51.36 12.97
N GLU A 627 23.20 -50.27 13.18
CA GLU A 627 22.70 -48.92 12.93
C GLU A 627 22.29 -48.86 11.47
N ASN A 628 21.06 -48.40 11.22
CA ASN A 628 20.55 -48.28 9.87
C ASN A 628 21.42 -47.29 9.08
N PRO A 629 22.13 -47.74 8.03
CA PRO A 629 23.08 -46.92 7.29
C PRO A 629 22.42 -45.75 6.54
N PHE A 630 21.10 -45.83 6.32
CA PHE A 630 20.32 -44.82 5.61
C PHE A 630 19.79 -43.69 6.51
N THR A 631 19.85 -43.85 7.84
CA THR A 631 19.30 -42.86 8.79
C THR A 631 19.91 -41.47 8.59
N ARG A 632 21.24 -41.39 8.43
CA ARG A 632 21.92 -40.11 8.19
C ARG A 632 21.58 -39.51 6.82
N GLN A 633 21.39 -40.37 5.81
CA GLN A 633 20.99 -39.92 4.48
C GLN A 633 19.58 -39.34 4.50
N LEU A 634 18.62 -40.02 5.14
CA LEU A 634 17.26 -39.52 5.32
C LEU A 634 17.25 -38.18 6.04
N GLN A 635 17.94 -38.07 7.18
CA GLN A 635 18.04 -36.81 7.93
C GLN A 635 18.64 -35.68 7.08
N SER A 636 19.65 -35.97 6.25
CA SER A 636 20.25 -34.97 5.36
C SER A 636 19.28 -34.50 4.27
N VAL A 637 18.50 -35.41 3.68
CA VAL A 637 17.51 -35.08 2.65
C VAL A 637 16.31 -34.35 3.24
N GLU A 638 15.83 -34.76 4.42
CA GLU A 638 14.78 -34.07 5.18
C GLU A 638 15.18 -32.65 5.59
N THR A 639 16.43 -32.48 6.05
CA THR A 639 17.00 -31.16 6.34
C THR A 639 17.07 -30.30 5.07
N ARG A 640 17.43 -30.89 3.93
CA ARG A 640 17.45 -30.17 2.65
C ARG A 640 16.04 -29.80 2.18
N LEU A 641 15.06 -30.69 2.34
CA LEU A 641 13.65 -30.44 2.00
C LEU A 641 13.04 -29.32 2.85
N SER A 642 13.23 -29.36 4.16
CA SER A 642 12.76 -28.31 5.08
C SER A 642 13.39 -26.96 4.76
N LYS A 643 14.70 -26.93 4.46
CA LYS A 643 15.39 -25.70 3.98
C LYS A 643 14.81 -25.19 2.66
N LEU A 644 14.58 -26.05 1.68
CA LEU A 644 13.98 -25.65 0.39
C LEU A 644 12.55 -25.12 0.57
N GLN A 645 11.72 -25.80 1.35
CA GLN A 645 10.36 -25.36 1.66
C GLN A 645 10.35 -24.01 2.38
N HIS A 646 11.23 -23.83 3.36
CA HIS A 646 11.38 -22.57 4.07
C HIS A 646 11.78 -21.44 3.12
N SER A 647 12.84 -21.62 2.31
CA SER A 647 13.28 -20.65 1.31
C SER A 647 12.19 -20.31 0.29
N ILE A 648 11.40 -21.29 -0.17
CA ILE A 648 10.26 -21.03 -1.05
C ILE A 648 9.23 -20.13 -0.34
N SER A 649 8.88 -20.45 0.91
CA SER A 649 7.89 -19.67 1.66
C SER A 649 8.35 -18.23 1.92
N GLU A 650 9.63 -18.03 2.23
CA GLU A 650 10.20 -16.69 2.42
C GLU A 650 10.21 -15.88 1.12
N GLN A 651 10.65 -16.48 0.01
CA GLN A 651 10.67 -15.81 -1.29
C GLN A 651 9.27 -15.49 -1.80
N GLN A 652 8.27 -16.34 -1.50
CA GLN A 652 6.87 -16.06 -1.81
C GLN A 652 6.31 -14.87 -1.01
N LYS A 653 6.71 -14.70 0.25
CA LYS A 653 6.34 -13.50 1.03
C LYS A 653 6.93 -12.24 0.42
N VAL A 654 8.21 -12.28 0.03
CA VAL A 654 8.88 -11.15 -0.65
C VAL A 654 8.18 -10.82 -1.98
N GLN A 655 7.86 -11.85 -2.77
CA GLN A 655 7.12 -11.71 -4.02
C GLN A 655 5.76 -11.01 -3.81
N GLN A 656 4.99 -11.43 -2.80
CA GLN A 656 3.69 -10.85 -2.50
C GLN A 656 3.80 -9.36 -2.11
N LEU A 657 4.77 -9.03 -1.25
CA LEU A 657 5.02 -7.63 -0.85
C LEU A 657 5.42 -6.75 -2.04
N GLN A 658 6.30 -7.24 -2.92
CA GLN A 658 6.71 -6.49 -4.12
C GLN A 658 5.55 -6.30 -5.09
N ARG A 659 4.69 -7.31 -5.29
CA ARG A 659 3.48 -7.17 -6.13
C ARG A 659 2.51 -6.14 -5.56
N GLN A 660 2.31 -6.13 -4.24
CA GLN A 660 1.49 -5.12 -3.58
C GLN A 660 2.08 -3.71 -3.75
N GLN A 661 3.40 -3.56 -3.60
CA GLN A 661 4.07 -2.27 -3.85
C GLN A 661 3.90 -1.81 -5.29
N ILE A 662 4.07 -2.70 -6.28
CA ILE A 662 3.84 -2.37 -7.69
C ILE A 662 2.42 -1.88 -7.90
N GLN A 663 1.41 -2.57 -7.34
CA GLN A 663 0.01 -2.16 -7.42
C GLN A 663 -0.21 -0.76 -6.81
N ASN A 664 0.37 -0.49 -5.64
CA ASN A 664 0.29 0.83 -5.02
C ASN A 664 0.90 1.92 -5.93
N PHE A 665 2.07 1.65 -6.54
CA PHE A 665 2.68 2.58 -7.48
C PHE A 665 1.85 2.78 -8.76
N GLU A 666 1.12 1.77 -9.23
CA GLU A 666 0.19 1.92 -10.36
C GLU A 666 -0.99 2.83 -10.01
N GLU A 667 -1.54 2.69 -8.80
CA GLU A 667 -2.60 3.56 -8.31
C GLU A 667 -2.12 5.01 -8.17
N VAL A 668 -0.91 5.21 -7.64
CA VAL A 668 -0.31 6.55 -7.55
C VAL A 668 0.04 7.10 -8.94
N GLU A 669 0.59 6.30 -9.86
CA GLU A 669 0.85 6.72 -11.25
C GLU A 669 -0.45 7.15 -11.97
N LYS A 670 -1.56 6.44 -11.72
CA LYS A 670 -2.89 6.79 -12.23
C LYS A 670 -3.41 8.08 -11.60
N ALA A 671 -3.24 8.25 -10.28
CA ALA A 671 -3.62 9.46 -9.56
C ALA A 671 -2.81 10.69 -9.99
N LEU A 672 -1.54 10.54 -10.35
CA LEU A 672 -0.70 11.62 -10.89
C LEU A 672 -0.85 11.81 -12.40
N GLY A 673 -1.60 10.92 -13.07
CA GLY A 673 -1.88 11.02 -14.49
C GLY A 673 -2.80 12.18 -14.84
N ARG A 674 -2.96 12.43 -16.15
CA ARG A 674 -3.72 13.58 -16.68
C ARG A 674 -5.13 13.71 -16.12
N GLY A 675 -5.86 12.60 -15.96
CA GLY A 675 -7.22 12.58 -15.42
C GLY A 675 -7.31 12.44 -13.89
N GLY A 676 -6.19 12.54 -13.17
CA GLY A 676 -6.15 12.41 -11.72
C GLY A 676 -6.07 13.77 -11.01
N ILE A 677 -5.13 13.89 -10.07
CA ILE A 677 -4.88 15.08 -9.27
C ILE A 677 -4.62 16.33 -10.15
N PRO A 678 -3.83 16.28 -11.24
CA PRO A 678 -3.64 17.44 -12.12
C PRO A 678 -4.95 18.00 -12.68
N SER A 679 -5.86 17.16 -13.16
CA SER A 679 -7.19 17.59 -13.65
C SER A 679 -8.02 18.20 -12.52
N PHE A 680 -8.04 17.58 -11.34
CA PHE A 680 -8.73 18.14 -10.17
C PHE A 680 -8.18 19.52 -9.76
N VAL A 681 -6.85 19.69 -9.79
CA VAL A 681 -6.21 20.98 -9.49
C VAL A 681 -6.56 22.01 -10.58
N LEU A 682 -6.55 21.62 -11.85
CA LEU A 682 -6.97 22.48 -12.97
C LEU A 682 -8.43 22.91 -12.82
N GLU A 683 -9.35 22.02 -12.45
CA GLU A 683 -10.75 22.36 -12.18
C GLU A 683 -10.87 23.41 -11.06
N GLY A 684 -10.13 23.25 -9.97
CA GLY A 684 -10.08 24.23 -8.89
C GLY A 684 -9.59 25.61 -9.37
N VAL A 685 -8.51 25.63 -10.16
CA VAL A 685 -7.96 26.88 -10.73
C VAL A 685 -8.91 27.53 -11.72
N LEU A 686 -9.60 26.74 -12.54
CA LEU A 686 -10.63 27.24 -13.46
C LEU A 686 -11.79 27.88 -12.69
N GLY A 687 -12.22 27.28 -11.58
CA GLY A 687 -13.24 27.85 -10.70
C GLY A 687 -12.80 29.19 -10.09
N GLU A 688 -11.56 29.29 -9.59
CA GLU A 688 -10.99 30.54 -9.09
C GLU A 688 -10.88 31.61 -10.18
N LEU A 689 -10.39 31.23 -11.37
CA LEU A 689 -10.26 32.12 -12.52
C LEU A 689 -11.63 32.64 -12.97
N GLN A 690 -12.63 31.77 -13.00
CA GLN A 690 -14.00 32.15 -13.33
C GLN A 690 -14.56 33.16 -12.33
N ALA A 691 -14.38 32.94 -11.02
CA ALA A 691 -14.87 33.85 -9.99
C ALA A 691 -14.24 35.26 -10.10
N ARG A 692 -12.91 35.32 -10.33
CA ARG A 692 -12.20 36.60 -10.54
C ARG A 692 -12.63 37.27 -11.83
N THR A 693 -12.75 36.51 -12.91
CA THR A 693 -13.22 37.02 -14.20
C THR A 693 -14.65 37.56 -14.07
N ALA A 694 -15.52 36.89 -13.33
CA ALA A 694 -16.88 37.35 -13.08
C ALA A 694 -16.92 38.70 -12.35
N THR A 695 -16.02 38.92 -11.39
CA THR A 695 -15.91 40.20 -10.66
C THR A 695 -15.60 41.36 -11.61
N PHE A 696 -14.61 41.20 -12.49
CA PHE A 696 -14.27 42.23 -13.49
C PHE A 696 -15.34 42.33 -14.58
N LEU A 697 -15.92 41.21 -15.00
CA LEU A 697 -16.93 41.21 -16.06
C LEU A 697 -18.22 41.89 -15.61
N GLU A 698 -18.64 41.73 -14.35
CA GLU A 698 -19.79 42.43 -13.76
C GLU A 698 -19.59 43.95 -13.76
N GLN A 699 -18.37 44.42 -13.48
CA GLN A 699 -18.04 45.84 -13.56
C GLN A 699 -18.04 46.36 -15.02
N LEU A 700 -17.58 45.55 -15.97
CA LEU A 700 -17.52 45.90 -17.40
C LEU A 700 -18.86 45.73 -18.15
N SER A 701 -19.75 44.87 -17.66
CA SER A 701 -21.03 44.55 -18.28
C SER A 701 -22.02 43.87 -17.31
N ASP A 702 -23.23 44.41 -17.20
CA ASP A 702 -24.29 43.83 -16.35
C ASP A 702 -24.98 42.62 -16.98
N SER A 703 -24.69 42.33 -18.25
CA SER A 703 -25.45 41.40 -19.08
C SER A 703 -24.71 40.11 -19.43
N MET A 704 -23.45 39.93 -19.02
CA MET A 704 -22.62 38.80 -19.45
C MET A 704 -22.03 38.02 -18.27
N VAL A 705 -21.94 36.70 -18.42
CA VAL A 705 -21.21 35.81 -17.50
C VAL A 705 -20.36 34.85 -18.31
N LEU A 706 -19.09 34.67 -17.93
CA LEU A 706 -18.21 33.67 -18.50
C LEU A 706 -18.22 32.41 -17.63
N GLU A 707 -18.45 31.25 -18.25
CA GLU A 707 -18.30 29.94 -17.61
C GLU A 707 -17.10 29.20 -18.21
N LEU A 708 -16.25 28.70 -17.33
CA LEU A 708 -15.07 27.90 -17.65
C LEU A 708 -15.26 26.51 -17.04
N SER A 709 -15.20 25.47 -17.86
CA SER A 709 -15.32 24.09 -17.40
C SER A 709 -14.33 23.18 -18.11
N ALA A 710 -13.56 22.40 -17.37
CA ALA A 710 -12.92 21.22 -17.91
C ALA A 710 -13.98 20.13 -18.02
N THR A 711 -14.16 19.55 -19.20
CA THR A 711 -15.04 18.38 -19.35
C THR A 711 -14.16 17.19 -19.65
N THR A 712 -14.26 16.15 -18.82
CA THR A 712 -13.81 14.82 -19.20
C THR A 712 -14.85 14.21 -20.14
N PRO A 713 -14.52 13.90 -21.40
CA PRO A 713 -15.44 13.21 -22.30
C PRO A 713 -15.60 11.77 -21.80
N GLY A 714 -16.54 11.54 -20.89
CA GLY A 714 -16.74 10.23 -20.27
C GLY A 714 -18.01 10.07 -19.45
N VAL A 715 -18.65 11.18 -19.03
CA VAL A 715 -19.96 11.13 -18.35
C VAL A 715 -20.98 11.91 -19.18
N SER A 716 -21.24 11.43 -20.40
CA SER A 716 -22.44 11.79 -21.15
C SER A 716 -23.66 11.32 -20.36
N ARG A 717 -24.14 12.15 -19.42
CA ARG A 717 -25.46 11.99 -18.79
C ARG A 717 -26.53 12.09 -19.87
N GLY A 718 -26.89 10.95 -20.47
CA GLY A 718 -28.21 10.60 -21.01
C GLY A 718 -29.02 11.63 -21.82
N GLY A 719 -28.39 12.66 -22.39
CA GLY A 719 -29.05 13.68 -23.18
C GLY A 719 -29.04 13.32 -24.66
N LYS A 720 -30.21 12.97 -25.20
CA LYS A 720 -30.43 12.71 -26.63
C LYS A 720 -30.02 13.94 -27.47
N SER A 721 -28.78 14.02 -27.92
CA SER A 721 -28.38 14.97 -28.97
C SER A 721 -28.67 14.36 -30.34
N LEU A 722 -29.34 15.16 -31.17
CA LEU A 722 -29.82 14.87 -32.52
C LEU A 722 -28.75 14.28 -33.47
N PRO A 723 -29.15 13.46 -34.46
CA PRO A 723 -28.23 12.87 -35.42
C PRO A 723 -27.85 13.87 -36.51
N THR A 724 -26.58 14.29 -36.53
CA THR A 724 -25.99 14.97 -37.69
C THR A 724 -25.58 13.93 -38.72
N VAL A 725 -26.29 13.96 -39.85
CA VAL A 725 -26.07 13.14 -41.05
C VAL A 725 -24.66 13.39 -41.59
N SER A 726 -23.79 12.38 -41.50
CA SER A 726 -22.51 12.35 -42.21
C SER A 726 -22.49 11.24 -43.26
N LYS A 727 -21.94 11.61 -44.40
CA LYS A 727 -22.13 11.11 -45.76
C LYS A 727 -21.34 9.82 -46.00
N ARG A 728 -21.97 8.86 -46.69
CA ARG A 728 -21.39 7.59 -47.16
C ARG A 728 -20.38 7.79 -48.31
N GLY A 729 -19.35 6.95 -48.30
CA GLY A 729 -18.44 6.63 -49.41
C GLY A 729 -17.04 6.33 -48.85
N GLY A 730 -16.35 5.22 -49.11
CA GLY A 730 -16.57 4.07 -49.99
C GLY A 730 -15.22 3.35 -50.16
N SER A 731 -15.17 2.08 -49.71
CA SER A 731 -14.40 0.90 -50.16
C SER A 731 -12.84 0.83 -50.24
N SER A 732 -12.39 -0.37 -49.79
CA SER A 732 -11.21 -1.20 -50.14
C SER A 732 -9.81 -0.80 -49.65
N SER A 733 -9.23 -1.60 -48.73
CA SER A 733 -8.40 -2.79 -49.04
C SER A 733 -7.95 -3.46 -47.73
N ALA A 734 -7.66 -4.77 -47.81
CA ALA A 734 -7.30 -5.65 -46.70
C ALA A 734 -5.78 -5.75 -46.52
N ALA A 735 -5.38 -6.17 -45.31
CA ALA A 735 -4.05 -6.60 -44.85
C ALA A 735 -3.03 -5.49 -44.54
N ASP A 736 -2.84 -5.16 -43.26
CA ASP A 736 -1.71 -5.71 -42.50
C ASP A 736 -1.87 -5.46 -40.98
N GLY A 737 -1.41 -6.40 -40.17
CA GLY A 737 -1.62 -6.47 -38.73
C GLY A 737 -0.67 -5.55 -37.95
N SER A 738 -1.15 -4.38 -37.55
CA SER A 738 -0.66 -3.65 -36.39
C SER A 738 -1.79 -2.76 -35.88
N SER A 739 -2.58 -3.31 -34.96
CA SER A 739 -3.68 -2.64 -34.27
C SER A 739 -3.14 -1.60 -33.28
N SER A 740 -2.52 -0.56 -33.82
CA SER A 740 -2.51 0.77 -33.21
C SER A 740 -3.94 1.31 -33.27
N SER A 741 -4.80 0.73 -32.44
CA SER A 741 -6.05 1.36 -32.05
C SER A 741 -5.67 2.70 -31.43
N SER A 742 -5.68 3.73 -32.26
CA SER A 742 -5.78 5.12 -31.86
C SER A 742 -7.14 5.27 -31.19
N SER A 743 -7.23 4.70 -29.99
CA SER A 743 -8.14 5.16 -28.96
C SER A 743 -8.00 6.67 -29.01
N SER A 744 -9.05 7.34 -29.48
CA SER A 744 -9.27 8.75 -29.27
C SER A 744 -9.28 8.91 -27.76
N ARG A 745 -8.07 8.95 -27.16
CA ARG A 745 -7.86 9.09 -25.73
C ARG A 745 -8.68 10.28 -25.35
N ASP A 746 -9.58 10.09 -24.41
CA ASP A 746 -10.47 11.08 -23.86
C ASP A 746 -9.67 12.35 -23.55
N LYS A 747 -9.63 13.26 -24.52
CA LYS A 747 -8.90 14.51 -24.38
C LYS A 747 -9.82 15.36 -23.54
N GLU A 748 -9.44 15.53 -22.29
CA GLU A 748 -9.97 16.60 -21.46
C GLU A 748 -9.86 17.90 -22.26
N GLU A 749 -10.98 18.57 -22.51
CA GLU A 749 -11.02 19.85 -23.24
C GLU A 749 -11.66 20.89 -22.32
N ILE A 750 -11.04 22.07 -22.28
CA ILE A 750 -11.54 23.23 -21.54
C ILE A 750 -12.49 24.02 -22.44
N PHE A 751 -13.75 24.12 -22.03
CA PHE A 751 -14.76 24.90 -22.73
C PHE A 751 -14.91 26.29 -22.12
N LYS A 752 -15.09 27.27 -23.00
CA LYS A 752 -15.36 28.67 -22.66
C LYS A 752 -16.74 29.01 -23.18
N VAL A 753 -17.72 29.16 -22.30
CA VAL A 753 -19.11 29.45 -22.66
C VAL A 753 -19.48 30.81 -22.09
N VAL A 754 -19.90 31.74 -22.95
CA VAL A 754 -20.39 33.05 -22.51
C VAL A 754 -21.91 33.02 -22.48
N LYS A 755 -22.49 33.34 -21.33
CA LYS A 755 -23.94 33.50 -21.17
C LYS A 755 -24.28 34.98 -21.23
N VAL A 756 -25.25 35.33 -22.09
CA VAL A 756 -25.71 36.70 -22.28
C VAL A 756 -27.15 36.83 -21.81
N ARG A 757 -27.47 37.90 -21.07
CA ARG A 757 -28.80 38.19 -20.53
C ARG A 757 -29.71 38.72 -21.64
N VAL A 758 -30.75 37.96 -21.97
CA VAL A 758 -31.80 38.34 -22.91
C VAL A 758 -33.14 38.17 -22.19
N LYS A 759 -33.86 39.29 -21.97
CA LYS A 759 -35.17 39.29 -21.27
C LYS A 759 -35.12 38.52 -19.93
N GLU A 760 -34.17 38.89 -19.06
CA GLU A 760 -33.92 38.29 -17.74
C GLU A 760 -33.41 36.83 -17.74
N GLN A 761 -33.30 36.18 -18.89
CA GLN A 761 -32.77 34.83 -19.02
C GLN A 761 -31.32 34.85 -19.52
N MET A 762 -30.46 34.02 -18.94
CA MET A 762 -29.09 33.84 -19.38
C MET A 762 -29.02 32.80 -20.50
N ILE A 763 -28.74 33.22 -21.73
CA ILE A 763 -28.67 32.35 -22.91
C ILE A 763 -27.19 32.09 -23.25
N PRO A 764 -26.74 30.83 -23.38
CA PRO A 764 -25.38 30.53 -23.81
C PRO A 764 -25.17 30.95 -25.27
N ARG A 765 -24.06 31.64 -25.54
CA ARG A 765 -23.60 32.11 -26.85
C ARG A 765 -22.18 31.64 -27.08
N SER A 766 -21.87 31.26 -28.32
CA SER A 766 -20.48 31.01 -28.71
C SER A 766 -19.72 32.34 -28.82
N LEU A 767 -18.40 32.32 -28.66
CA LEU A 767 -17.56 33.52 -28.78
C LEU A 767 -17.71 34.23 -30.14
N SER A 768 -18.00 33.46 -31.20
CA SER A 768 -18.27 33.97 -32.55
C SER A 768 -19.58 34.76 -32.68
N GLN A 769 -20.54 34.55 -31.77
CA GLN A 769 -21.83 35.23 -31.76
C GLN A 769 -21.82 36.54 -30.97
N LEU A 770 -20.76 36.83 -30.23
CA LEU A 770 -20.59 38.08 -29.51
C LEU A 770 -20.17 39.20 -30.47
N SER A 771 -20.69 40.41 -30.24
CA SER A 771 -20.19 41.62 -30.92
C SER A 771 -18.72 41.89 -30.59
N GLY A 772 -18.05 42.69 -31.39
CA GLY A 772 -16.62 43.04 -31.17
C GLY A 772 -16.38 43.65 -29.78
N GLY A 773 -17.24 44.59 -29.36
CA GLY A 773 -17.16 45.21 -28.04
C GLY A 773 -17.45 44.25 -26.89
N GLU A 774 -18.47 43.40 -27.00
CA GLU A 774 -18.77 42.37 -26.00
C GLU A 774 -17.61 41.38 -25.85
N ARG A 775 -17.08 40.88 -26.97
CA ARG A 775 -15.93 39.97 -26.98
C ARG A 775 -14.72 40.63 -26.31
N ARG A 776 -14.45 41.91 -26.61
CA ARG A 776 -13.34 42.67 -26.00
C ARG A 776 -13.52 42.84 -24.49
N ARG A 777 -14.74 43.14 -24.01
CA ARG A 777 -15.01 43.21 -22.55
C ARG A 777 -14.79 41.86 -21.85
N VAL A 778 -15.29 40.76 -22.43
CA VAL A 778 -15.07 39.41 -21.88
C VAL A 778 -13.58 39.05 -21.87
N ALA A 779 -12.87 39.34 -22.96
CA ALA A 779 -11.44 39.08 -23.08
C ALA A 779 -10.63 39.87 -22.03
N LEU A 780 -10.97 41.14 -21.85
CA LEU A 780 -10.33 42.01 -20.87
C LEU A 780 -10.62 41.58 -19.43
N ALA A 781 -11.87 41.22 -19.10
CA ALA A 781 -12.22 40.67 -17.80
C ALA A 781 -11.43 39.38 -17.50
N LEU A 782 -11.29 38.49 -18.48
CA LEU A 782 -10.53 37.25 -18.34
C LEU A 782 -9.04 37.52 -18.17
N ALA A 783 -8.48 38.48 -18.92
CA ALA A 783 -7.07 38.87 -18.80
C ALA A 783 -6.77 39.47 -17.42
N LEU A 784 -7.60 40.40 -16.93
CA LEU A 784 -7.47 40.98 -15.59
C LEU A 784 -7.68 39.93 -14.49
N GLY A 785 -8.68 39.06 -14.63
CA GLY A 785 -8.91 37.93 -13.72
C GLY A 785 -7.72 36.98 -13.65
N PHE A 786 -7.06 36.73 -14.78
CA PHE A 786 -5.86 35.89 -14.85
C PHE A 786 -4.64 36.58 -14.21
N ALA A 787 -4.43 37.88 -14.45
CA ALA A 787 -3.37 38.65 -13.78
C ALA A 787 -3.54 38.63 -12.26
N ASP A 788 -4.76 38.88 -11.80
CA ASP A 788 -5.10 38.89 -10.39
C ASP A 788 -4.94 37.51 -9.74
N LEU A 789 -5.28 36.44 -10.46
CA LEU A 789 -5.03 35.07 -10.03
C LEU A 789 -3.53 34.78 -9.85
N LEU A 790 -2.70 35.14 -10.83
CA LEU A 790 -1.25 34.99 -10.75
C LEU A 790 -0.66 35.77 -9.56
N ARG A 791 -1.17 36.98 -9.34
CA ARG A 791 -0.78 37.84 -8.23
C ARG A 791 -1.13 37.22 -6.87
N CYS A 792 -2.35 36.74 -6.69
CA CYS A 792 -2.76 36.09 -5.45
C CYS A 792 -2.00 34.79 -5.16
N ARG A 793 -1.48 34.11 -6.18
CA ARG A 793 -0.62 32.93 -6.00
C ARG A 793 0.88 33.27 -5.87
N GLY A 794 1.23 34.55 -5.78
CA GLY A 794 2.62 35.00 -5.64
C GLY A 794 3.50 34.71 -6.87
N ARG A 795 2.89 34.39 -8.03
CA ARG A 795 3.59 34.10 -9.28
C ARG A 795 3.85 35.34 -10.12
N LEU A 796 3.18 36.44 -9.79
CA LEU A 796 3.32 37.73 -10.44
C LEU A 796 3.28 38.83 -9.38
N SER A 797 4.42 39.48 -9.16
CA SER A 797 4.48 40.74 -8.45
C SER A 797 4.78 41.81 -9.48
N SER A 798 3.79 42.67 -9.74
CA SER A 798 3.96 43.80 -10.64
C SER A 798 3.16 44.99 -10.14
N ASN A 799 3.84 46.12 -10.00
CA ASN A 799 3.22 47.39 -9.68
C ASN A 799 2.86 48.20 -10.94
N ILE A 800 3.24 47.71 -12.13
CA ILE A 800 2.98 48.38 -13.41
C ILE A 800 2.09 47.51 -14.30
N LEU A 801 0.98 48.08 -14.75
CA LEU A 801 0.10 47.51 -15.77
C LEU A 801 0.12 48.38 -17.02
N VAL A 802 0.43 47.78 -18.18
CA VAL A 802 0.47 48.48 -19.47
C VAL A 802 -0.58 47.87 -20.39
N LEU A 803 -1.45 48.71 -20.94
CA LEU A 803 -2.58 48.32 -21.77
C LEU A 803 -2.52 49.06 -23.10
N ASP A 804 -2.23 48.32 -24.18
CA ASP A 804 -2.06 48.88 -25.52
C ASP A 804 -3.35 48.79 -26.36
N GLU A 805 -3.89 49.94 -26.76
CA GLU A 805 -5.11 50.09 -27.54
C GLU A 805 -6.33 49.30 -26.99
N VAL A 806 -6.39 49.05 -25.68
CA VAL A 806 -7.46 48.23 -25.07
C VAL A 806 -8.85 48.85 -25.17
N LEU A 807 -8.90 50.17 -25.32
CA LEU A 807 -10.15 50.94 -25.48
C LEU A 807 -10.65 50.91 -26.93
N GLN A 808 -9.84 50.44 -27.86
CA GLN A 808 -10.26 50.28 -29.25
C GLN A 808 -11.32 49.17 -29.31
N GLN A 809 -12.43 49.43 -30.01
CA GLN A 809 -13.60 48.57 -30.15
C GLN A 809 -14.55 48.52 -28.93
N LEU A 810 -14.26 49.25 -27.85
CA LEU A 810 -15.24 49.50 -26.80
C LEU A 810 -16.14 50.68 -27.18
N ASP A 811 -17.42 50.58 -26.82
CA ASP A 811 -18.38 51.67 -26.86
C ASP A 811 -18.11 52.66 -25.72
N GLY A 812 -18.73 53.86 -25.79
CA GLY A 812 -18.51 54.89 -24.77
C GLY A 812 -18.80 54.44 -23.34
N GLU A 813 -19.83 53.61 -23.17
CA GLU A 813 -20.15 52.99 -21.87
C GLU A 813 -19.06 52.01 -21.43
N GLY A 814 -18.60 51.12 -22.32
CA GLY A 814 -17.52 50.17 -22.02
C GLY A 814 -16.22 50.87 -21.65
N CYS A 815 -15.89 51.98 -22.32
CA CYS A 815 -14.73 52.80 -21.98
C CYS A 815 -14.86 53.46 -20.60
N SER A 816 -16.04 53.99 -20.25
CA SER A 816 -16.29 54.58 -18.91
C SER A 816 -16.12 53.55 -17.81
N ARG A 817 -16.78 52.39 -17.96
CA ARG A 817 -16.71 51.30 -16.97
C ARG A 817 -15.29 50.76 -16.84
N LEU A 818 -14.57 50.60 -17.96
CA LEU A 818 -13.17 50.15 -17.90
C LEU A 818 -12.30 51.14 -17.12
N ALA A 819 -12.47 52.44 -17.31
CA ALA A 819 -11.71 53.40 -16.55
C ALA A 819 -11.96 53.31 -15.04
N ASP A 820 -13.21 53.09 -14.63
CA ASP A 820 -13.55 52.89 -13.23
C ASP A 820 -12.90 51.61 -12.66
N VAL A 821 -12.89 50.52 -13.43
CA VAL A 821 -12.18 49.28 -13.08
C VAL A 821 -10.69 49.56 -12.91
N LEU A 822 -10.05 50.24 -13.87
CA LEU A 822 -8.61 50.51 -13.84
C LEU A 822 -8.22 51.35 -12.63
N ARG A 823 -9.00 52.38 -12.26
CA ARG A 823 -8.75 53.18 -11.04
C ARG A 823 -8.87 52.37 -9.76
N GLY A 824 -9.67 51.30 -9.75
CA GLY A 824 -9.83 50.40 -8.62
C GLY A 824 -8.77 49.29 -8.54
N LEU A 825 -7.90 49.15 -9.56
CA LEU A 825 -6.87 48.13 -9.55
C LEU A 825 -5.74 48.48 -8.57
N PRO A 826 -5.19 47.48 -7.86
CA PRO A 826 -4.13 47.65 -6.87
C PRO A 826 -2.73 47.72 -7.53
N HIS A 827 -2.59 48.55 -8.57
CA HIS A 827 -1.32 48.84 -9.23
C HIS A 827 -0.91 50.28 -8.96
N ASP A 828 0.38 50.52 -8.69
CA ASP A 828 0.90 51.87 -8.44
C ASP A 828 0.90 52.72 -9.72
N SER A 829 1.06 52.07 -10.88
CA SER A 829 1.09 52.75 -12.18
C SER A 829 0.37 51.94 -13.24
N ILE A 830 -0.59 52.57 -13.90
CA ILE A 830 -1.35 51.99 -15.01
C ILE A 830 -1.15 52.88 -16.23
N LEU A 831 -0.52 52.32 -17.26
CA LEU A 831 -0.24 53.00 -18.52
C LEU A 831 -1.24 52.51 -19.57
N VAL A 832 -2.06 53.42 -20.08
CA VAL A 832 -3.03 53.10 -21.14
C VAL A 832 -2.63 53.83 -22.40
N VAL A 833 -2.33 53.07 -23.45
CA VAL A 833 -2.05 53.61 -24.78
C VAL A 833 -3.35 53.66 -25.56
N GLY A 834 -3.67 54.81 -26.11
CA GLY A 834 -4.87 54.99 -26.92
C GLY A 834 -4.63 55.94 -28.09
N GLN A 835 -5.62 55.98 -28.99
CA GLN A 835 -5.56 56.84 -30.17
C GLN A 835 -5.87 58.30 -29.81
N ALA A 836 -5.31 59.22 -30.60
CA ALA A 836 -5.55 60.65 -30.43
C ALA A 836 -7.05 60.98 -30.54
N ASN A 837 -7.53 61.93 -29.71
CA ASN A 837 -8.93 62.34 -29.62
C ASN A 837 -9.92 61.22 -29.23
N SER A 838 -9.44 60.13 -28.63
CA SER A 838 -10.30 59.10 -28.07
C SER A 838 -10.82 59.48 -26.67
N TYR A 839 -11.78 58.70 -26.17
CA TYR A 839 -12.36 58.83 -24.83
C TYR A 839 -11.30 58.84 -23.71
N VAL A 840 -10.11 58.26 -23.95
CA VAL A 840 -8.93 58.30 -23.05
C VAL A 840 -8.63 59.72 -22.56
N THR A 841 -8.69 60.70 -23.47
CA THR A 841 -8.27 62.08 -23.21
C THR A 841 -9.08 62.79 -22.11
N GLN A 842 -10.27 62.27 -21.77
CA GLN A 842 -11.18 62.89 -20.81
C GLN A 842 -11.13 62.23 -19.42
N VAL A 843 -10.45 61.10 -19.29
CA VAL A 843 -10.73 60.13 -18.22
C VAL A 843 -9.50 59.86 -17.33
N PHE A 844 -8.29 60.03 -17.85
CA PHE A 844 -7.06 59.78 -17.11
C PHE A 844 -6.42 61.08 -16.59
N ASP A 845 -5.79 61.00 -15.42
CA ASP A 845 -5.28 62.15 -14.67
C ASP A 845 -4.06 62.81 -15.32
N VAL A 846 -3.23 62.01 -15.99
CA VAL A 846 -1.99 62.44 -16.66
C VAL A 846 -1.97 61.88 -18.08
N MET A 847 -1.64 62.73 -19.05
CA MET A 847 -1.62 62.35 -20.46
C MET A 847 -0.33 62.82 -21.13
N ASP A 848 0.42 61.86 -21.66
CA ASP A 848 1.55 62.11 -22.55
C ASP A 848 1.08 62.01 -24.00
N VAL A 849 1.15 63.11 -24.75
CA VAL A 849 0.73 63.16 -26.16
C VAL A 849 1.92 62.87 -27.07
N VAL A 850 1.89 61.74 -27.77
CA VAL A 850 2.94 61.39 -28.74
C VAL A 850 2.57 61.93 -30.12
N VAL A 851 3.41 62.82 -30.67
CA VAL A 851 3.24 63.43 -32.00
C VAL A 851 4.38 63.02 -32.92
N LYS A 852 4.04 62.49 -34.10
CA LYS A 852 5.03 62.19 -35.15
C LYS A 852 5.24 63.40 -36.05
N ARG A 853 6.48 63.91 -36.13
CA ARG A 853 6.89 65.02 -37.01
C ARG A 853 8.17 64.63 -37.73
N ASP A 854 8.22 64.86 -39.04
CA ASP A 854 9.42 64.63 -39.86
C ASP A 854 10.04 63.22 -39.70
N GLY A 855 9.17 62.21 -39.55
CA GLY A 855 9.60 60.82 -39.34
C GLY A 855 10.04 60.46 -37.92
N SER A 856 10.11 61.44 -37.01
CA SER A 856 10.49 61.26 -35.59
C SER A 856 9.28 61.39 -34.65
N SER A 857 9.30 60.66 -33.53
CA SER A 857 8.25 60.75 -32.51
C SER A 857 8.69 61.69 -31.39
N HIS A 858 7.81 62.61 -31.01
CA HIS A 858 8.01 63.56 -29.90
C HIS A 858 6.93 63.36 -28.84
N ILE A 859 7.31 63.36 -27.57
CA ILE A 859 6.35 63.33 -26.45
C ILE A 859 6.13 64.78 -26.00
N ILE A 860 4.86 65.18 -25.97
CA ILE A 860 4.39 66.44 -25.40
C ILE A 860 3.65 66.05 -24.13
N SER A 861 4.32 66.15 -22.97
CA SER A 861 3.65 65.98 -21.69
C SER A 861 2.69 67.16 -21.48
N ALA A 862 1.40 66.86 -21.30
CA ALA A 862 0.34 67.85 -21.17
C ALA A 862 0.17 68.34 -19.73
#